data_AF-A0A839F4S0-F1
#
_entry.id   AF-A0A839F4S0-F1
#
_cell.length_a   1.000
_cell.length_b   1.000
_cell.length_c   1.000
_cell.angle_alpha   90.00
_cell.angle_beta   90.00
_cell.angle_gamma   90.00
#
_symmetry.space_group_name_H-M   'P 1'
#
loop_
_entity.id
_entity.type
_entity.pdbx_description
1 polymer ?
#
loop_
_entity_poly.entity_id
_entity_poly.type
_entity_poly.pdbx_seq_one_letter_code
_entity_poly.pdbx_strand_id
1 'polypeptide(L)'
;MPRRLRVFHPVPLAAALACAFAAEAAVPAAPGAHASPRYALRLEARRQPPRTHAPRAATAPRGATLPVTSCLDDGRAGSLRSVLAGAAEGDVVDLSALTCSTITLTQGALDTSVLGDHHLYDVTLQGPGRDALTIDAGGQSQALVIGGFSSDKGTFTANDLTIANGSYAGSLAACIEGFGGTLALNRVTVTNCHASGTYQLVFGGAVDVTTLVMTDSRITDSTLTATGAHGTGAGGGAYASDGATLVRSTISGNAVVAPYASYDGYATVGGGLYSRGELSLVDSTISGNTIEATQGDEDANGGGAYVRGVATIAGSTIDGNTADGDGGGVYKSVFSVYGDPPPPQDTKLVVHDSTFSANTAARGGGIASARPLVLANSTVAFNTAAAGGGGVMFRLAGIYDAEGTLDLRSSIVAANTTGPSPAFAADLGADGTLAVSGSHALVAAADAAISLPADTIADDPQLFPLAWNGGPTRTHALSATSPARDAGSNDDALAFDQRGTGFARVSGAAADIGAFETQQAISDTVFEDGFDGAIEPAAVEHAYDDGDGDTNQGPPSTFDPDMLWGNYFLAAPGGEVVTRISVAFGPTFPSLANGPVTFWLLEDDDADGDPRNAHVVASTSGTPNVFNDTFFEVDVPPTFVHGGFFVGASAKLDGGADRPARADTGASGHDSWFFYAPDIAATIDDLAAAPFGARNDDPQYVVLPAAFMVRAHGTTVP
;
A
#
# COMPACT_ATOMS: atom_id res chain seq x y z
N MET A 1 70.41 51.09 32.62
CA MET A 1 69.97 50.61 33.96
C MET A 1 68.45 50.74 34.02
N PRO A 2 67.68 49.76 34.53
CA PRO A 2 67.96 48.33 34.71
C PRO A 2 66.85 47.36 34.21
N ARG A 3 67.28 46.09 33.94
CA ARG A 3 66.66 44.76 34.26
C ARG A 3 65.26 44.37 33.68
N ARG A 4 64.93 43.11 33.35
CA ARG A 4 65.60 41.78 33.15
C ARG A 4 64.50 40.74 32.78
N LEU A 5 64.75 39.84 31.79
CA LEU A 5 64.50 38.36 31.79
C LEU A 5 63.06 37.81 32.04
N ARG A 6 62.42 36.97 31.19
CA ARG A 6 62.65 35.51 30.90
C ARG A 6 61.68 35.03 29.77
N VAL A 7 62.12 34.25 28.77
CA VAL A 7 62.07 32.76 28.54
C VAL A 7 60.67 32.16 28.21
N PHE A 8 60.66 31.25 27.23
CA PHE A 8 59.59 30.63 26.42
C PHE A 8 58.67 29.52 27.05
N HIS A 9 57.40 29.46 26.56
CA HIS A 9 56.37 28.37 26.37
C HIS A 9 55.87 27.46 27.54
N PRO A 10 54.69 26.74 27.49
CA PRO A 10 53.62 26.53 26.45
C PRO A 10 52.09 26.65 26.87
N VAL A 11 51.18 26.86 25.87
CA VAL A 11 49.78 26.35 25.54
C VAL A 11 48.68 26.15 26.65
N PRO A 12 47.33 26.08 26.37
CA PRO A 12 46.32 27.13 26.11
C PRO A 12 44.99 26.95 26.95
N LEU A 13 43.89 27.62 26.54
CA LEU A 13 42.46 27.47 26.90
C LEU A 13 41.96 28.10 28.23
N ALA A 14 41.11 29.13 28.14
CA ALA A 14 39.79 29.22 28.81
C ALA A 14 39.09 30.60 28.64
N ALA A 15 37.84 30.53 28.16
CA ALA A 15 36.65 31.30 28.55
C ALA A 15 36.51 32.82 28.25
N ALA A 16 35.56 33.12 27.35
CA ALA A 16 34.35 33.97 27.53
C ALA A 16 33.75 34.26 26.13
N LEU A 17 32.46 34.12 25.80
CA LEU A 17 31.24 34.12 26.59
C LEU A 17 30.13 33.44 25.74
N ALA A 18 29.77 32.20 26.06
CA ALA A 18 28.52 31.58 25.60
C ALA A 18 27.54 31.66 26.78
N CYS A 19 26.43 32.36 26.59
CA CYS A 19 25.29 32.27 27.51
C CYS A 19 24.69 30.87 27.37
N ALA A 20 25.06 30.01 28.31
CA ALA A 20 24.51 28.67 28.47
C ALA A 20 23.04 28.76 28.93
N PHE A 21 22.13 28.32 28.07
CA PHE A 21 20.99 27.54 28.53
C PHE A 21 21.40 26.06 28.44
N ALA A 22 22.21 25.63 29.40
CA ALA A 22 22.26 24.21 29.74
C ALA A 22 21.01 23.93 30.56
N ALA A 23 19.90 23.61 29.88
CA ALA A 23 18.91 22.75 30.49
C ALA A 23 19.56 21.37 30.52
N GLU A 24 20.03 20.99 31.70
CA GLU A 24 20.40 19.64 32.06
C GLU A 24 19.30 18.72 31.52
N ALA A 25 19.59 17.94 30.48
CA ALA A 25 18.65 16.98 29.93
C ALA A 25 18.28 16.02 31.05
N ALA A 26 17.12 16.27 31.65
CA ALA A 26 16.56 15.37 32.64
C ALA A 26 16.46 14.01 31.97
N VAL A 27 17.12 13.02 32.56
CA VAL A 27 16.84 11.62 32.26
C VAL A 27 15.32 11.47 32.36
N PRO A 28 14.60 11.03 31.30
CA PRO A 28 13.16 10.90 31.39
C PRO A 28 12.86 9.99 32.57
N ALA A 29 12.00 10.48 33.46
CA ALA A 29 11.63 9.79 34.69
C ALA A 29 11.29 8.33 34.37
N ALA A 30 11.75 7.40 35.21
CA ALA A 30 11.35 6.00 35.12
C ALA A 30 9.82 5.93 34.96
N PRO A 31 9.28 5.05 34.10
CA PRO A 31 7.84 4.94 33.91
C PRO A 31 7.20 4.83 35.28
N GLY A 32 6.24 5.72 35.56
CA GLY A 32 5.52 5.72 36.83
C GLY A 32 5.00 4.33 37.16
N ALA A 33 4.76 4.06 38.44
CA ALA A 33 4.43 2.76 39.03
C ALA A 33 3.13 2.07 38.52
N HIS A 34 2.68 2.35 37.30
CA HIS A 34 1.42 1.90 36.71
C HIS A 34 1.50 1.40 35.26
N ALA A 35 2.66 1.45 34.57
CA ALA A 35 2.82 0.89 33.21
C ALA A 35 2.59 -0.63 33.18
N SER A 36 1.90 -1.12 32.13
CA SER A 36 1.79 -2.58 31.94
C SER A 36 3.19 -3.17 31.70
N PRO A 37 3.50 -4.40 32.16
CA PRO A 37 4.81 -5.01 31.93
C PRO A 37 5.19 -5.06 30.45
N ARG A 38 4.20 -5.29 29.58
CA ARG A 38 4.36 -5.30 28.11
C ARG A 38 4.75 -3.92 27.55
N TYR A 39 4.05 -2.87 27.98
CA TYR A 39 4.39 -1.51 27.59
C TYR A 39 5.80 -1.10 28.08
N ALA A 40 6.15 -1.48 29.32
CA ALA A 40 7.49 -1.26 29.85
C ALA A 40 8.58 -1.99 29.04
N LEU A 41 8.32 -3.25 28.62
CA LEU A 41 9.22 -4.02 27.77
C LEU A 41 9.38 -3.40 26.38
N ARG A 42 8.29 -2.96 25.73
CA ARG A 42 8.33 -2.23 24.46
C ARG A 42 9.21 -0.99 24.57
N LEU A 43 8.98 -0.24 25.64
CA LEU A 43 9.79 0.90 26.00
C LEU A 43 11.27 0.49 26.22
N GLU A 44 11.59 -0.64 26.87
CA GLU A 44 12.99 -1.06 27.05
C GLU A 44 13.65 -1.51 25.73
N ALA A 45 12.93 -2.18 24.85
CA ALA A 45 13.41 -2.60 23.53
C ALA A 45 13.92 -1.41 22.70
N ARG A 46 13.35 -0.21 22.90
CA ARG A 46 13.79 1.05 22.27
C ARG A 46 15.28 1.36 22.51
N ARG A 47 15.82 0.96 23.67
CA ARG A 47 17.21 1.27 24.09
C ARG A 47 18.24 0.40 23.38
N GLN A 48 17.81 -0.60 22.62
CA GLN A 48 18.70 -1.48 21.89
C GLN A 48 18.89 -0.94 20.46
N PRO A 49 20.15 -0.84 19.97
CA PRO A 49 20.41 -0.42 18.60
C PRO A 49 19.78 -1.41 17.61
N PRO A 50 19.36 -0.96 16.40
CA PRO A 50 18.96 -1.85 15.32
C PRO A 50 20.06 -2.89 15.08
N ARG A 51 19.71 -4.17 14.99
CA ARG A 51 20.69 -5.26 14.93
C ARG A 51 20.76 -5.80 13.52
N THR A 52 21.97 -6.04 13.02
CA THR A 52 22.16 -6.79 11.76
C THR A 52 21.59 -8.21 11.94
N HIS A 53 20.46 -8.48 11.31
CA HIS A 53 19.84 -9.80 11.35
C HIS A 53 20.64 -10.75 10.46
N ALA A 54 21.42 -11.63 11.06
CA ALA A 54 21.91 -12.80 10.34
C ALA A 54 20.73 -13.78 10.22
N PRO A 55 20.26 -14.12 9.00
CA PRO A 55 19.21 -15.12 8.84
C PRO A 55 19.64 -16.40 9.56
N ARG A 56 18.75 -16.97 10.37
CA ARG A 56 18.99 -18.30 10.96
C ARG A 56 19.17 -19.26 9.77
N ALA A 57 20.26 -20.02 9.74
CA ALA A 57 20.39 -21.11 8.79
C ALA A 57 19.14 -21.99 8.89
N ALA A 58 18.47 -22.25 7.77
CA ALA A 58 17.25 -23.03 7.70
C ALA A 58 17.51 -24.49 8.09
N THR A 59 17.62 -24.76 9.38
CA THR A 59 17.45 -26.08 9.96
C THR A 59 16.07 -26.11 10.60
N ALA A 60 15.02 -26.03 9.78
CA ALA A 60 13.66 -26.21 10.27
C ALA A 60 13.45 -27.70 10.58
N PRO A 61 13.09 -28.08 11.83
CA PRO A 61 12.40 -29.33 12.06
C PRO A 61 11.12 -29.33 11.20
N ARG A 62 10.69 -30.50 10.73
CA ARG A 62 9.40 -30.64 10.03
C ARG A 62 8.29 -30.49 11.09
N GLY A 63 7.74 -29.30 11.22
CA GLY A 63 6.58 -29.06 12.09
C GLY A 63 5.35 -29.84 11.60
N ALA A 64 4.43 -30.10 12.51
CA ALA A 64 3.16 -30.75 12.22
C ALA A 64 2.15 -29.76 11.64
N THR A 65 1.23 -30.25 10.82
CA THR A 65 0.02 -29.53 10.46
C THR A 65 -1.05 -29.85 11.49
N LEU A 66 -1.52 -28.83 12.19
CA LEU A 66 -2.48 -28.92 13.28
C LEU A 66 -3.83 -28.36 12.83
N PRO A 67 -4.82 -29.22 12.50
CA PRO A 67 -6.10 -28.76 11.99
C PRO A 67 -6.93 -28.11 13.08
N VAL A 68 -7.48 -26.93 12.77
CA VAL A 68 -8.56 -26.30 13.51
C VAL A 68 -9.88 -26.86 12.97
N THR A 69 -10.71 -27.41 13.86
CA THR A 69 -11.96 -28.10 13.49
C THR A 69 -13.19 -27.43 14.07
N SER A 70 -13.02 -26.31 14.77
CA SER A 70 -14.10 -25.56 15.42
C SER A 70 -13.86 -24.07 15.33
N CYS A 71 -14.90 -23.32 14.97
CA CYS A 71 -14.88 -21.87 14.91
C CYS A 71 -15.18 -21.20 16.26
N LEU A 72 -15.45 -21.99 17.30
CA LEU A 72 -15.73 -21.47 18.63
C LEU A 72 -14.44 -21.03 19.32
N ASP A 73 -14.45 -19.85 19.93
CA ASP A 73 -13.40 -19.41 20.85
C ASP A 73 -13.68 -19.89 22.29
N ASP A 74 -13.87 -21.20 22.48
CA ASP A 74 -14.24 -21.78 23.77
C ASP A 74 -13.07 -22.46 24.51
N GLY A 75 -11.88 -22.50 23.90
CA GLY A 75 -10.69 -23.14 24.43
C GLY A 75 -10.76 -24.67 24.48
N ARG A 76 -11.81 -25.30 23.94
CA ARG A 76 -11.91 -26.76 23.83
C ARG A 76 -11.10 -27.24 22.64
N ALA A 77 -10.73 -28.52 22.67
CA ALA A 77 -9.94 -29.16 21.61
C ALA A 77 -10.54 -28.90 20.23
N GLY A 78 -9.69 -28.50 19.28
CA GLY A 78 -10.07 -28.18 17.91
C GLY A 78 -10.47 -26.72 17.68
N SER A 79 -10.65 -25.90 18.73
CA SER A 79 -10.72 -24.44 18.59
C SER A 79 -9.35 -23.85 18.23
N LEU A 80 -9.33 -22.75 17.48
CA LEU A 80 -8.09 -22.04 17.13
C LEU A 80 -7.24 -21.75 18.39
N ARG A 81 -7.86 -21.24 19.46
CA ARG A 81 -7.17 -20.99 20.73
C ARG A 81 -6.48 -22.22 21.28
N SER A 82 -7.18 -23.35 21.35
CA SER A 82 -6.62 -24.58 21.89
C SER A 82 -5.48 -25.15 21.03
N VAL A 83 -5.62 -25.07 19.70
CA VAL A 83 -4.65 -25.61 18.75
C VAL A 83 -3.39 -24.74 18.75
N LEU A 84 -3.55 -23.42 18.68
CA LEU A 84 -2.44 -22.47 18.71
C LEU A 84 -1.67 -22.52 20.05
N ALA A 85 -2.36 -22.69 21.18
CA ALA A 85 -1.72 -22.84 22.49
C ALA A 85 -0.89 -24.14 22.63
N GLY A 86 -1.09 -25.13 21.75
CA GLY A 86 -0.33 -26.37 21.70
C GLY A 86 0.72 -26.43 20.60
N ALA A 87 0.84 -25.39 19.77
CA ALA A 87 1.77 -25.36 18.64
C ALA A 87 3.24 -25.26 19.10
N ALA A 88 4.14 -25.87 18.33
CA ALA A 88 5.58 -25.89 18.54
C ALA A 88 6.34 -25.35 17.32
N GLU A 89 7.68 -25.40 17.36
CA GLU A 89 8.57 -24.96 16.29
C GLU A 89 8.19 -25.56 14.93
N GLY A 90 7.97 -24.70 13.95
CA GLY A 90 7.71 -25.05 12.55
C GLY A 90 6.27 -25.49 12.28
N ASP A 91 5.39 -25.54 13.29
CA ASP A 91 4.03 -26.04 13.12
C ASP A 91 3.17 -25.10 12.25
N VAL A 92 2.24 -25.71 11.53
CA VAL A 92 1.22 -25.01 10.75
C VAL A 92 -0.13 -25.22 11.43
N VAL A 93 -0.71 -24.17 12.00
CA VAL A 93 -2.09 -24.15 12.47
C VAL A 93 -3.00 -23.91 11.27
N ASP A 94 -3.69 -24.96 10.85
CA ASP A 94 -4.42 -25.02 9.59
C ASP A 94 -5.93 -24.79 9.81
N LEU A 95 -6.44 -23.69 9.27
CA LEU A 95 -7.85 -23.30 9.28
C LEU A 95 -8.53 -23.54 7.92
N SER A 96 -7.83 -24.07 6.92
CA SER A 96 -8.32 -24.18 5.54
C SER A 96 -9.58 -25.05 5.40
N ALA A 97 -9.78 -26.00 6.31
CA ALA A 97 -10.94 -26.88 6.34
C ALA A 97 -12.15 -26.31 7.09
N LEU A 98 -12.06 -25.11 7.67
CA LEU A 98 -13.19 -24.47 8.35
C LEU A 98 -14.23 -24.00 7.34
N THR A 99 -15.51 -24.21 7.67
CA THR A 99 -16.65 -23.81 6.82
C THR A 99 -17.31 -22.52 7.30
N CYS A 100 -16.84 -21.94 8.39
CA CYS A 100 -17.33 -20.65 8.88
C CYS A 100 -16.56 -19.52 8.23
N SER A 101 -17.21 -18.36 8.09
CA SER A 101 -16.58 -17.13 7.62
C SER A 101 -15.96 -16.31 8.76
N THR A 102 -16.21 -16.65 10.03
CA THR A 102 -15.72 -15.87 11.17
C THR A 102 -15.44 -16.72 12.40
N ILE A 103 -14.32 -16.44 13.06
CA ILE A 103 -14.01 -16.86 14.43
C ILE A 103 -14.04 -15.61 15.31
N THR A 104 -15.09 -15.46 16.13
CA THR A 104 -15.20 -14.34 17.08
C THR A 104 -14.48 -14.67 18.39
N LEU A 105 -13.50 -13.86 18.75
CA LEU A 105 -12.78 -14.00 20.01
C LEU A 105 -13.64 -13.50 21.17
N THR A 106 -13.90 -14.38 22.13
CA THR A 106 -14.71 -14.10 23.33
C THR A 106 -13.91 -14.25 24.62
N GLN A 107 -12.71 -14.83 24.54
CA GLN A 107 -11.82 -15.06 25.68
C GLN A 107 -10.60 -14.15 25.67
N GLY A 108 -10.65 -13.06 24.90
CA GLY A 108 -9.54 -12.11 24.73
C GLY A 108 -8.58 -12.53 23.61
N ALA A 109 -7.38 -11.94 23.61
CA ALA A 109 -6.40 -12.18 22.55
C ALA A 109 -5.94 -13.64 22.49
N LEU A 110 -5.58 -14.09 21.28
CA LEU A 110 -4.82 -15.31 21.08
C LEU A 110 -3.36 -15.03 21.42
N ASP A 111 -2.92 -15.54 22.56
CA ASP A 111 -1.64 -15.19 23.16
C ASP A 111 -0.63 -16.34 23.03
N THR A 112 0.35 -16.16 22.16
CA THR A 112 1.44 -17.13 21.96
C THR A 112 2.59 -16.92 22.94
N SER A 113 2.59 -15.84 23.73
CA SER A 113 3.64 -15.58 24.73
C SER A 113 3.61 -16.57 25.92
N VAL A 114 2.59 -17.42 25.99
CA VAL A 114 2.43 -18.49 26.99
C VAL A 114 3.16 -19.78 26.57
N LEU A 115 3.71 -19.83 25.36
CA LEU A 115 4.45 -20.97 24.82
C LEU A 115 5.89 -21.02 25.40
N GLY A 116 6.04 -21.22 26.72
CA GLY A 116 7.28 -21.69 27.38
C GLY A 116 8.56 -20.81 27.33
N ASP A 117 9.45 -21.03 28.30
CA ASP A 117 10.65 -20.20 28.57
C ASP A 117 11.83 -20.37 27.58
N HIS A 118 11.66 -21.06 26.44
CA HIS A 118 12.77 -21.36 25.51
C HIS A 118 12.40 -21.16 24.03
N HIS A 119 12.94 -20.08 23.47
CA HIS A 119 13.26 -19.84 22.05
C HIS A 119 12.10 -19.87 21.04
N LEU A 120 11.85 -18.69 20.46
CA LEU A 120 11.04 -18.38 19.28
C LEU A 120 10.70 -19.58 18.38
N TYR A 121 9.41 -19.89 18.30
CA TYR A 121 8.82 -20.86 17.37
C TYR A 121 8.44 -20.21 16.06
N ASP A 122 9.01 -20.68 14.95
CA ASP A 122 8.45 -20.39 13.64
C ASP A 122 7.05 -21.03 13.58
N VAL A 123 5.97 -20.25 13.62
CA VAL A 123 4.58 -20.78 13.58
C VAL A 123 3.87 -20.15 12.40
N THR A 124 3.15 -20.98 11.65
CA THR A 124 2.31 -20.54 10.54
C THR A 124 0.84 -20.69 10.89
N LEU A 125 0.07 -19.65 10.64
CA LEU A 125 -1.39 -19.64 10.68
C LEU A 125 -1.91 -19.61 9.24
N GLN A 126 -2.52 -20.70 8.78
CA GLN A 126 -2.97 -20.86 7.40
C GLN A 126 -4.49 -20.78 7.32
N GLY A 127 -5.02 -19.70 6.73
CA GLY A 127 -6.44 -19.56 6.46
C GLY A 127 -6.88 -20.18 5.13
N PRO A 128 -8.20 -20.27 4.90
CA PRO A 128 -8.80 -20.74 3.64
C PRO A 128 -8.78 -19.69 2.51
N GLY A 129 -8.48 -18.42 2.80
CA GLY A 129 -8.55 -17.30 1.86
C GLY A 129 -8.74 -15.97 2.59
N ARG A 130 -8.09 -14.90 2.10
CA ARG A 130 -8.15 -13.54 2.68
C ARG A 130 -9.57 -13.11 3.04
N ASP A 131 -10.49 -13.31 2.10
CA ASP A 131 -11.89 -12.88 2.21
C ASP A 131 -12.83 -14.04 2.60
N ALA A 132 -12.27 -15.21 2.94
CA ALA A 132 -13.03 -16.40 3.32
C ALA A 132 -13.15 -16.57 4.84
N LEU A 133 -12.17 -16.11 5.62
CA LEU A 133 -12.18 -16.26 7.07
C LEU A 133 -11.63 -15.03 7.79
N THR A 134 -12.45 -14.50 8.71
CA THR A 134 -12.07 -13.41 9.62
C THR A 134 -11.85 -13.94 11.04
N ILE A 135 -10.68 -13.63 11.62
CA ILE A 135 -10.44 -13.69 13.07
C ILE A 135 -10.85 -12.32 13.64
N ASP A 136 -11.99 -12.30 14.32
CA ASP A 136 -12.66 -11.08 14.76
C ASP A 136 -12.51 -10.91 16.28
N ALA A 137 -11.82 -9.84 16.71
CA ALA A 137 -11.66 -9.54 18.14
C ALA A 137 -12.88 -8.82 18.77
N GLY A 138 -13.92 -8.52 17.99
CA GLY A 138 -15.21 -8.00 18.43
C GLY A 138 -15.16 -6.64 19.12
N GLY A 139 -14.07 -5.89 18.96
CA GLY A 139 -13.81 -4.64 19.67
C GLY A 139 -13.60 -4.81 21.18
N GLN A 140 -13.33 -6.04 21.66
CA GLN A 140 -13.23 -6.36 23.10
C GLN A 140 -11.80 -6.61 23.57
N SER A 141 -10.88 -6.90 22.65
CA SER A 141 -9.50 -7.22 23.00
C SER A 141 -8.55 -6.97 21.83
N GLN A 142 -7.26 -7.21 22.09
CA GLN A 142 -6.34 -7.51 21.01
C GLN A 142 -6.75 -8.80 20.27
N ALA A 143 -6.36 -8.95 19.00
CA ALA A 143 -6.59 -10.20 18.27
C ALA A 143 -5.46 -11.20 18.54
N LEU A 144 -4.22 -10.80 18.25
CA LEU A 144 -3.03 -11.62 18.38
C LEU A 144 -2.00 -10.94 19.28
N VAL A 145 -1.43 -11.71 20.21
CA VAL A 145 -0.21 -11.32 20.92
C VAL A 145 0.89 -12.36 20.63
N ILE A 146 1.94 -11.89 19.98
CA ILE A 146 3.08 -12.66 19.50
C ILE A 146 4.27 -12.39 20.41
N GLY A 147 4.87 -13.41 21.02
CA GLY A 147 5.96 -13.18 21.99
C GLY A 147 6.93 -14.33 22.22
N GLY A 148 8.18 -13.94 22.57
CA GLY A 148 9.30 -14.80 22.96
C GLY A 148 10.63 -14.02 23.05
N PHE A 149 10.82 -13.19 24.09
CA PHE A 149 11.98 -12.31 24.21
C PHE A 149 13.26 -13.03 24.67
N SER A 150 14.13 -13.38 23.72
CA SER A 150 15.59 -13.39 23.93
C SER A 150 16.40 -13.45 22.64
N SER A 151 15.79 -13.69 21.48
CA SER A 151 16.56 -14.05 20.30
C SER A 151 15.97 -13.60 18.97
N ASP A 152 15.53 -12.35 18.77
CA ASP A 152 15.36 -11.59 17.50
C ASP A 152 15.28 -12.35 16.14
N LYS A 153 14.71 -13.56 16.04
CA LYS A 153 15.01 -14.51 14.95
C LYS A 153 13.86 -15.44 14.52
N GLY A 154 12.75 -15.48 15.26
CA GLY A 154 11.59 -16.30 14.90
C GLY A 154 10.62 -15.53 14.02
N THR A 155 9.81 -16.28 13.28
CA THR A 155 8.79 -15.72 12.39
C THR A 155 7.41 -16.25 12.75
N PHE A 156 6.47 -15.35 13.04
CA PHE A 156 5.05 -15.68 13.00
C PHE A 156 4.51 -15.35 11.61
N THR A 157 3.99 -16.36 10.92
CA THR A 157 3.44 -16.21 9.57
C THR A 157 1.93 -16.32 9.62
N ALA A 158 1.22 -15.37 9.02
CA ALA A 158 -0.21 -15.49 8.74
C ALA A 158 -0.42 -15.48 7.22
N ASN A 159 -1.17 -16.47 6.73
CA ASN A 159 -1.52 -16.61 5.33
C ASN A 159 -3.04 -16.61 5.16
N ASP A 160 -3.54 -15.98 4.10
CA ASP A 160 -4.87 -16.22 3.54
C ASP A 160 -6.03 -16.06 4.55
N LEU A 161 -6.07 -14.94 5.28
CA LEU A 161 -7.14 -14.65 6.24
C LEU A 161 -7.26 -13.15 6.52
N THR A 162 -8.34 -12.77 7.19
CA THR A 162 -8.53 -11.43 7.73
C THR A 162 -8.40 -11.43 9.27
N ILE A 163 -7.74 -10.42 9.84
CA ILE A 163 -7.68 -10.14 11.27
C ILE A 163 -8.32 -8.77 11.50
N ALA A 164 -9.40 -8.71 12.28
CA ALA A 164 -10.19 -7.49 12.35
C ALA A 164 -10.67 -7.13 13.75
N ASN A 165 -11.12 -5.88 13.88
CA ASN A 165 -11.89 -5.36 15.01
C ASN A 165 -11.16 -5.46 16.35
N GLY A 166 -9.83 -5.32 16.33
CA GLY A 166 -9.03 -5.24 17.54
C GLY A 166 -9.30 -3.94 18.31
N SER A 167 -9.34 -4.01 19.64
CA SER A 167 -9.43 -2.81 20.49
C SER A 167 -8.57 -2.96 21.73
N TYR A 168 -7.67 -2.00 21.96
CA TYR A 168 -6.77 -2.06 23.11
C TYR A 168 -6.46 -0.68 23.70
N ALA A 169 -6.83 -0.48 24.97
CA ALA A 169 -6.62 0.78 25.70
C ALA A 169 -5.33 0.81 26.53
N GLY A 170 -4.29 0.05 26.12
CA GLY A 170 -3.03 -0.09 26.86
C GLY A 170 -1.82 0.54 26.18
N SER A 171 -2.03 1.44 25.22
CA SER A 171 -0.97 2.14 24.45
C SER A 171 -0.10 1.26 23.55
N LEU A 172 -0.60 0.09 23.15
CA LEU A 172 0.02 -0.85 22.20
C LEU A 172 -0.98 -1.17 21.09
N ALA A 173 -0.55 -1.91 20.07
CA ALA A 173 -1.38 -2.19 18.91
C ALA A 173 -2.64 -3.00 19.23
N ALA A 174 -3.73 -2.69 18.53
CA ALA A 174 -5.02 -3.26 18.84
C ALA A 174 -5.31 -4.57 18.13
N CYS A 175 -4.72 -4.86 16.97
CA CYS A 175 -4.91 -6.17 16.34
C CYS A 175 -3.74 -7.11 16.63
N ILE A 176 -2.52 -6.73 16.25
CA ILE A 176 -1.35 -7.59 16.36
C ILE A 176 -0.24 -6.88 17.14
N GLU A 177 0.07 -7.43 18.31
CA GLU A 177 1.19 -6.99 19.13
C GLU A 177 2.30 -8.04 19.08
N GLY A 178 3.51 -7.66 18.65
CA GLY A 178 4.63 -8.56 18.48
C GLY A 178 5.91 -8.11 19.15
N PHE A 179 6.46 -8.99 19.97
CA PHE A 179 7.62 -8.75 20.80
C PHE A 179 8.86 -9.52 20.31
N GLY A 180 9.68 -8.87 19.48
CA GLY A 180 10.83 -9.48 18.81
C GLY A 180 10.44 -10.25 17.54
N GLY A 181 11.44 -10.58 16.71
CA GLY A 181 11.27 -11.40 15.51
C GLY A 181 10.51 -10.72 14.36
N THR A 182 10.01 -11.55 13.45
CA THR A 182 9.30 -11.10 12.23
C THR A 182 7.84 -11.49 12.29
N LEU A 183 6.95 -10.54 11.98
CA LEU A 183 5.60 -10.82 11.53
C LEU A 183 5.60 -10.86 10.01
N ALA A 184 5.25 -12.01 9.43
CA ALA A 184 5.06 -12.18 8.00
C ALA A 184 3.58 -12.31 7.68
N LEU A 185 3.08 -11.40 6.84
CA LEU A 185 1.71 -11.36 6.34
C LEU A 185 1.72 -11.67 4.84
N ASN A 186 0.96 -12.67 4.42
CA ASN A 186 0.88 -13.11 3.03
C ASN A 186 -0.58 -13.31 2.61
N ARG A 187 -1.10 -12.44 1.74
CA ARG A 187 -2.54 -12.37 1.44
C ARG A 187 -3.40 -12.27 2.70
N VAL A 188 -3.00 -11.36 3.60
CA VAL A 188 -3.71 -11.07 4.84
C VAL A 188 -4.22 -9.65 4.85
N THR A 189 -5.44 -9.47 5.34
CA THR A 189 -5.99 -8.14 5.68
C THR A 189 -5.98 -7.96 7.19
N VAL A 190 -5.39 -6.88 7.69
CA VAL A 190 -5.53 -6.42 9.08
C VAL A 190 -6.31 -5.12 9.06
N THR A 191 -7.51 -5.09 9.62
CA THR A 191 -8.43 -3.95 9.44
C THR A 191 -9.26 -3.58 10.65
N ASN A 192 -9.70 -2.32 10.70
CA ASN A 192 -10.62 -1.80 11.71
C ASN A 192 -10.12 -2.01 13.15
N CYS A 193 -8.84 -1.70 13.40
CA CYS A 193 -8.19 -1.88 14.69
C CYS A 193 -8.05 -0.53 15.42
N HIS A 194 -8.40 -0.47 16.70
CA HIS A 194 -8.43 0.77 17.48
C HIS A 194 -7.54 0.69 18.73
N ALA A 195 -6.32 1.24 18.63
CA ALA A 195 -5.43 1.39 19.76
C ALA A 195 -5.69 2.71 20.48
N SER A 196 -5.71 2.68 21.80
CA SER A 196 -5.80 3.91 22.61
C SER A 196 -4.93 3.84 23.86
N GLY A 197 -4.63 5.01 24.41
CA GLY A 197 -3.71 5.07 25.53
C GLY A 197 -3.60 6.42 26.22
N THR A 198 -3.37 6.38 27.53
CA THR A 198 -3.12 7.59 28.35
C THR A 198 -1.63 7.83 28.62
N TYR A 199 -0.75 6.91 28.19
CA TYR A 199 0.69 7.11 28.28
C TYR A 199 1.17 8.18 27.29
N GLN A 200 2.41 8.64 27.51
CA GLN A 200 3.04 9.66 26.68
C GLN A 200 3.16 9.24 25.21
N LEU A 201 3.28 7.94 24.92
CA LEU A 201 3.31 7.41 23.57
C LEU A 201 2.40 6.19 23.44
N VAL A 202 1.64 6.15 22.34
CA VAL A 202 0.91 4.98 21.87
C VAL A 202 1.60 4.45 20.61
N PHE A 203 1.64 3.12 20.46
CA PHE A 203 2.30 2.43 19.34
C PHE A 203 1.28 1.67 18.52
N GLY A 204 1.32 1.82 17.18
CA GLY A 204 0.58 0.99 16.23
C GLY A 204 -0.94 1.08 16.40
N GLY A 205 -1.71 1.54 15.40
CA GLY A 205 -3.17 1.35 15.48
C GLY A 205 -3.52 -0.13 15.34
N ALA A 206 -3.06 -0.75 14.23
CA ALA A 206 -3.30 -2.15 13.94
C ALA A 206 -2.16 -3.07 14.42
N VAL A 207 -0.92 -2.70 14.11
CA VAL A 207 0.25 -3.58 14.23
C VAL A 207 1.41 -2.88 14.95
N ASP A 208 2.00 -3.54 15.93
CA ASP A 208 3.21 -3.07 16.62
C ASP A 208 4.20 -4.23 16.78
N VAL A 209 5.25 -4.22 15.95
CA VAL A 209 6.18 -5.36 15.80
C VAL A 209 7.65 -4.93 15.72
N THR A 210 8.55 -5.91 15.71
CA THR A 210 9.97 -5.66 15.46
C THR A 210 10.24 -5.52 13.97
N THR A 211 10.01 -6.60 13.21
CA THR A 211 10.09 -6.58 11.75
C THR A 211 8.73 -6.92 11.14
N LEU A 212 8.29 -6.10 10.20
CA LEU A 212 7.06 -6.32 9.44
C LEU A 212 7.41 -6.72 8.00
N VAL A 213 6.88 -7.86 7.55
CA VAL A 213 6.96 -8.30 6.15
C VAL A 213 5.55 -8.49 5.64
N MET A 214 5.21 -7.80 4.56
CA MET A 214 3.92 -7.88 3.89
C MET A 214 4.12 -8.27 2.43
N THR A 215 3.36 -9.26 1.98
CA THR A 215 3.29 -9.68 0.58
C THR A 215 1.82 -9.84 0.21
N ASP A 216 1.38 -9.12 -0.83
CA ASP A 216 -0.01 -9.17 -1.29
C ASP A 216 -1.02 -8.91 -0.15
N SER A 217 -0.65 -8.07 0.83
CA SER A 217 -1.35 -7.91 2.11
C SER A 217 -1.79 -6.47 2.38
N ARG A 218 -2.76 -6.29 3.28
CA ARG A 218 -3.39 -5.00 3.59
C ARG A 218 -3.38 -4.69 5.08
N ILE A 219 -3.06 -3.45 5.44
CA ILE A 219 -3.33 -2.87 6.76
C ILE A 219 -4.19 -1.63 6.55
N THR A 220 -5.47 -1.71 6.93
CA THR A 220 -6.43 -0.64 6.61
C THR A 220 -7.28 -0.18 7.78
N ASP A 221 -7.83 1.02 7.65
CA ASP A 221 -8.95 1.55 8.43
C ASP A 221 -8.74 1.46 9.95
N SER A 222 -7.49 1.56 10.37
CA SER A 222 -7.11 1.41 11.77
C SER A 222 -6.70 2.74 12.37
N THR A 223 -6.98 2.90 13.66
CA THR A 223 -6.78 4.17 14.35
C THR A 223 -5.93 4.00 15.60
N LEU A 224 -5.05 4.96 15.81
CA LEU A 224 -4.36 5.18 17.06
C LEU A 224 -4.91 6.45 17.71
N THR A 225 -5.36 6.38 18.96
CA THR A 225 -5.83 7.55 19.72
C THR A 225 -5.09 7.72 21.04
N ALA A 226 -4.24 8.75 21.10
CA ALA A 226 -3.62 9.16 22.36
C ALA A 226 -4.61 10.03 23.16
N THR A 227 -5.01 9.58 24.34
CA THR A 227 -6.02 10.26 25.19
C THR A 227 -5.42 10.89 26.45
N GLY A 228 -4.12 10.66 26.70
CA GLY A 228 -3.40 11.31 27.80
C GLY A 228 -3.24 12.81 27.54
N ALA A 229 -3.23 13.62 28.61
CA ALA A 229 -3.09 15.09 28.50
C ALA A 229 -1.81 15.55 27.78
N HIS A 230 -0.83 14.66 27.64
CA HIS A 230 0.45 14.86 26.95
C HIS A 230 0.77 13.69 26.01
N GLY A 231 -0.26 13.09 25.42
CA GLY A 231 -0.13 11.91 24.58
C GLY A 231 0.40 12.23 23.18
N THR A 232 1.19 11.31 22.65
CA THR A 232 1.70 11.27 21.27
C THR A 232 1.43 9.89 20.67
N GLY A 233 1.55 9.74 19.35
CA GLY A 233 1.25 8.48 18.65
C GLY A 233 2.23 8.15 17.53
N ALA A 234 2.59 6.88 17.36
CA ALA A 234 3.47 6.46 16.28
C ALA A 234 2.93 5.25 15.52
N GLY A 235 2.73 5.41 14.21
CA GLY A 235 2.25 4.35 13.32
C GLY A 235 0.73 4.13 13.44
N GLY A 236 -0.10 4.95 12.79
CA GLY A 236 -1.56 4.80 12.85
C GLY A 236 -2.04 3.47 12.28
N GLY A 237 -1.40 2.96 11.24
CA GLY A 237 -1.56 1.56 10.81
C GLY A 237 -0.57 0.66 11.54
N ALA A 238 0.73 0.88 11.29
CA ALA A 238 1.79 -0.01 11.77
C ALA A 238 3.00 0.73 12.37
N TYR A 239 3.56 0.12 13.41
CA TYR A 239 4.86 0.46 13.97
C TYR A 239 5.82 -0.72 13.81
N ALA A 240 6.99 -0.47 13.19
CA ALA A 240 8.06 -1.44 13.04
C ALA A 240 9.39 -0.88 13.61
N SER A 241 9.90 -1.53 14.66
CA SER A 241 11.09 -1.05 15.37
C SER A 241 12.42 -1.40 14.72
N ASP A 242 12.51 -2.40 13.85
CA ASP A 242 13.75 -2.78 13.15
C ASP A 242 13.64 -2.67 11.63
N GLY A 243 12.43 -2.73 11.08
CA GLY A 243 12.19 -2.41 9.67
C GLY A 243 10.88 -2.96 9.13
N ALA A 244 10.51 -2.50 7.94
CA ALA A 244 9.33 -2.97 7.22
C ALA A 244 9.66 -3.24 5.76
N THR A 245 9.13 -4.34 5.22
CA THR A 245 9.20 -4.70 3.80
C THR A 245 7.79 -4.96 3.29
N LEU A 246 7.39 -4.22 2.27
CA LEU A 246 6.10 -4.33 1.61
C LEU A 246 6.33 -4.66 0.13
N VAL A 247 5.67 -5.72 -0.34
CA VAL A 247 5.66 -6.12 -1.74
C VAL A 247 4.22 -6.30 -2.17
N ARG A 248 3.77 -5.58 -3.22
CA ARG A 248 2.38 -5.61 -3.69
C ARG A 248 1.36 -5.48 -2.56
N SER A 249 1.66 -4.59 -1.62
CA SER A 249 0.92 -4.47 -0.37
C SER A 249 0.38 -3.07 -0.16
N THR A 250 -0.68 -2.94 0.63
CA THR A 250 -1.37 -1.67 0.86
C THR A 250 -1.40 -1.32 2.34
N ILE A 251 -1.04 -0.07 2.67
CA ILE A 251 -1.33 0.55 3.97
C ILE A 251 -2.21 1.76 3.71
N SER A 252 -3.51 1.69 4.06
CA SER A 252 -4.45 2.75 3.68
C SER A 252 -5.51 3.09 4.71
N GLY A 253 -6.00 4.33 4.69
CA GLY A 253 -7.11 4.77 5.55
C GLY A 253 -6.80 4.72 7.05
N ASN A 254 -5.53 4.64 7.44
CA ASN A 254 -5.15 4.60 8.84
C ASN A 254 -4.97 6.01 9.41
N ALA A 255 -5.27 6.18 10.69
CA ALA A 255 -5.26 7.49 11.33
C ALA A 255 -4.52 7.50 12.67
N VAL A 256 -3.82 8.60 12.94
CA VAL A 256 -3.33 8.94 14.29
C VAL A 256 -4.07 10.17 14.78
N VAL A 257 -4.68 10.07 15.95
CA VAL A 257 -5.28 11.21 16.66
C VAL A 257 -4.53 11.40 17.97
N ALA A 258 -3.87 12.54 18.12
CA ALA A 258 -3.11 12.87 19.32
C ALA A 258 -3.33 14.33 19.77
N PRO A 259 -3.19 14.62 21.07
CA PRO A 259 -3.28 15.98 21.55
C PRO A 259 -2.03 16.80 21.22
N TYR A 260 -0.84 16.18 21.12
CA TYR A 260 0.40 16.92 20.84
C TYR A 260 1.14 16.34 19.65
N ALA A 261 1.68 17.20 18.79
CA ALA A 261 2.65 16.82 17.77
C ALA A 261 3.99 16.38 18.39
N SER A 262 4.40 17.04 19.47
CA SER A 262 5.60 16.69 20.23
C SER A 262 5.46 17.09 21.69
N TYR A 263 5.90 16.22 22.61
CA TYR A 263 5.92 16.51 24.04
C TYR A 263 6.98 15.66 24.76
N ASP A 264 7.78 16.28 25.63
CA ASP A 264 8.78 15.60 26.48
C ASP A 264 9.74 14.66 25.70
N GLY A 265 10.11 15.06 24.48
CA GLY A 265 11.00 14.29 23.60
C GLY A 265 10.31 13.20 22.78
N TYR A 266 8.99 13.02 22.92
CA TYR A 266 8.17 12.16 22.08
C TYR A 266 7.54 12.93 20.91
N ALA A 267 7.34 12.28 19.77
CA ALA A 267 6.74 12.88 18.59
C ALA A 267 5.60 12.02 18.03
N THR A 268 4.58 12.69 17.50
CA THR A 268 3.48 12.07 16.76
C THR A 268 3.85 11.96 15.29
N VAL A 269 3.89 10.74 14.76
CA VAL A 269 4.42 10.46 13.41
C VAL A 269 3.79 9.24 12.75
N GLY A 270 3.90 9.16 11.42
CA GLY A 270 3.59 7.96 10.65
C GLY A 270 2.11 7.62 10.70
N GLY A 271 1.25 8.36 10.00
CA GLY A 271 -0.20 8.10 9.97
C GLY A 271 -0.51 6.69 9.47
N GLY A 272 0.17 6.24 8.41
CA GLY A 272 0.14 4.85 7.96
C GLY A 272 1.19 3.99 8.66
N LEU A 273 2.47 4.32 8.47
CA LEU A 273 3.60 3.50 8.92
C LEU A 273 4.68 4.32 9.61
N TYR A 274 5.18 3.83 10.74
CA TYR A 274 6.50 4.22 11.24
C TYR A 274 7.49 3.06 11.12
N SER A 275 8.52 3.23 10.28
CA SER A 275 9.69 2.36 10.27
C SER A 275 10.89 3.06 10.92
N ARG A 276 11.32 2.55 12.08
CA ARG A 276 12.51 3.05 12.77
C ARG A 276 13.80 2.59 12.07
N GLY A 277 13.78 1.39 11.50
CA GLY A 277 14.90 0.83 10.74
C GLY A 277 14.70 0.97 9.23
N GLU A 278 15.08 -0.05 8.46
CA GLU A 278 14.97 -0.02 7.01
C GLU A 278 13.51 -0.06 6.54
N LEU A 279 13.21 0.65 5.46
CA LEU A 279 11.95 0.54 4.75
C LEU A 279 12.20 0.11 3.30
N SER A 280 11.54 -0.95 2.86
CA SER A 280 11.48 -1.35 1.44
C SER A 280 10.03 -1.42 0.99
N LEU A 281 9.65 -0.57 0.04
CA LEU A 281 8.37 -0.63 -0.67
C LEU A 281 8.63 -1.01 -2.12
N VAL A 282 8.01 -2.10 -2.57
CA VAL A 282 8.08 -2.56 -3.96
C VAL A 282 6.66 -2.81 -4.46
N ASP A 283 6.29 -2.18 -5.56
CA ASP A 283 4.97 -2.33 -6.19
C ASP A 283 3.81 -2.14 -5.20
N SER A 284 3.98 -1.25 -4.22
CA SER A 284 3.10 -1.13 -3.05
C SER A 284 2.41 0.22 -3.00
N THR A 285 1.32 0.30 -2.23
CA THR A 285 0.53 1.53 -2.05
C THR A 285 0.50 1.97 -0.58
N ILE A 286 0.81 3.24 -0.32
CA ILE A 286 0.49 3.90 0.96
C ILE A 286 -0.45 5.04 0.67
N SER A 287 -1.72 4.93 1.07
CA SER A 287 -2.74 5.91 0.65
C SER A 287 -3.75 6.33 1.70
N GLY A 288 -4.20 7.58 1.65
CA GLY A 288 -5.30 8.06 2.50
C GLY A 288 -5.04 7.97 4.01
N ASN A 289 -3.77 7.91 4.44
CA ASN A 289 -3.44 7.86 5.86
C ASN A 289 -3.30 9.27 6.44
N THR A 290 -3.71 9.47 7.69
CA THR A 290 -3.82 10.79 8.29
C THR A 290 -3.18 10.88 9.67
N ILE A 291 -2.70 12.08 10.01
CA ILE A 291 -2.35 12.45 11.38
C ILE A 291 -3.12 13.72 11.73
N GLU A 292 -3.79 13.72 12.88
CA GLU A 292 -4.45 14.86 13.49
C GLU A 292 -3.85 15.11 14.88
N ALA A 293 -3.09 16.21 15.01
CA ALA A 293 -2.53 16.72 16.24
C ALA A 293 -3.31 17.96 16.72
N THR A 294 -4.22 17.75 17.66
CA THR A 294 -5.22 18.78 18.04
C THR A 294 -4.65 19.96 18.86
N GLN A 295 -3.41 19.89 19.33
CA GLN A 295 -2.72 20.97 20.06
C GLN A 295 -1.22 21.03 19.72
N GLY A 296 -0.64 22.23 19.82
CA GLY A 296 0.76 22.50 19.46
C GLY A 296 0.88 23.02 18.02
N ASP A 297 2.06 23.53 17.65
CA ASP A 297 2.36 24.20 16.37
C ASP A 297 2.32 23.27 15.13
N GLU A 298 1.45 22.25 15.10
CA GLU A 298 1.15 21.39 13.94
C GLU A 298 2.37 20.64 13.35
N ASP A 299 3.35 20.20 14.17
CA ASP A 299 4.58 19.56 13.67
C ASP A 299 4.52 18.01 13.55
N ALA A 300 3.34 17.43 13.32
CA ALA A 300 3.20 15.96 13.28
C ALA A 300 3.49 15.40 11.88
N ASN A 301 4.58 14.63 11.74
CA ASN A 301 5.22 14.38 10.43
C ASN A 301 4.92 12.99 9.84
N GLY A 302 4.93 12.87 8.51
CA GLY A 302 4.85 11.59 7.82
C GLY A 302 3.43 11.03 7.79
N GLY A 303 2.52 11.65 7.06
CA GLY A 303 1.12 11.23 6.99
C GLY A 303 0.99 9.78 6.47
N GLY A 304 1.68 9.46 5.38
CA GLY A 304 1.81 8.10 4.88
C GLY A 304 2.84 7.31 5.69
N ALA A 305 4.11 7.70 5.58
CA ALA A 305 5.19 7.04 6.30
C ALA A 305 6.18 8.01 6.95
N TYR A 306 6.60 7.66 8.16
CA TYR A 306 7.76 8.24 8.81
C TYR A 306 8.90 7.23 8.80
N VAL A 307 10.09 7.62 8.34
CA VAL A 307 11.22 6.69 8.23
C VAL A 307 12.48 7.29 8.81
N ARG A 308 13.11 6.55 9.72
CA ARG A 308 14.41 6.95 10.29
C ARG A 308 15.59 6.27 9.60
N GLY A 309 15.50 4.97 9.28
CA GLY A 309 16.58 4.23 8.62
C GLY A 309 16.73 4.58 7.14
N VAL A 310 17.37 3.69 6.37
CA VAL A 310 17.38 3.78 4.90
C VAL A 310 15.99 3.41 4.39
N ALA A 311 15.51 4.14 3.39
CA ALA A 311 14.25 3.83 2.72
C ALA A 311 14.49 3.64 1.22
N THR A 312 13.95 2.56 0.66
CA THR A 312 13.88 2.30 -0.78
C THR A 312 12.41 2.16 -1.17
N ILE A 313 11.98 2.96 -2.14
CA ILE A 313 10.62 2.95 -2.69
C ILE A 313 10.75 2.74 -4.19
N ALA A 314 10.13 1.67 -4.69
CA ALA A 314 10.26 1.19 -6.07
C ALA A 314 8.89 0.79 -6.62
N GLY A 315 8.55 1.20 -7.85
CA GLY A 315 7.30 0.75 -8.48
C GLY A 315 6.03 1.16 -7.71
N SER A 316 6.10 2.12 -6.78
CA SER A 316 5.12 2.29 -5.71
C SER A 316 4.35 3.61 -5.81
N THR A 317 3.13 3.62 -5.23
CA THR A 317 2.30 4.83 -5.16
C THR A 317 2.10 5.27 -3.72
N ILE A 318 2.39 6.54 -3.44
CA ILE A 318 2.15 7.18 -2.15
C ILE A 318 1.21 8.35 -2.40
N ASP A 319 -0.06 8.23 -2.01
CA ASP A 319 -1.04 9.25 -2.40
C ASP A 319 -2.13 9.56 -1.37
N GLY A 320 -2.67 10.78 -1.43
CA GLY A 320 -3.81 11.18 -0.59
C GLY A 320 -3.51 11.17 0.92
N ASN A 321 -2.24 11.08 1.33
CA ASN A 321 -1.87 11.06 2.74
C ASN A 321 -1.78 12.48 3.30
N THR A 322 -2.17 12.66 4.56
CA THR A 322 -2.23 13.98 5.20
C THR A 322 -1.44 14.00 6.51
N ALA A 323 -0.58 15.01 6.66
CA ALA A 323 0.13 15.32 7.88
C ALA A 323 -0.17 16.76 8.28
N ASP A 324 -0.35 17.03 9.57
CA ASP A 324 -0.37 18.42 10.06
C ASP A 324 1.02 19.06 9.91
N GLY A 325 2.10 18.27 10.06
CA GLY A 325 3.49 18.68 9.91
C GLY A 325 4.07 18.42 8.53
N ASP A 326 5.34 18.05 8.47
CA ASP A 326 6.07 17.87 7.21
C ASP A 326 5.90 16.46 6.61
N GLY A 327 5.95 16.36 5.29
CA GLY A 327 5.97 15.08 4.58
C GLY A 327 4.62 14.38 4.64
N GLY A 328 3.66 14.86 3.84
CA GLY A 328 2.31 14.28 3.80
C GLY A 328 2.37 12.83 3.34
N GLY A 329 3.11 12.56 2.27
CA GLY A 329 3.44 11.21 1.83
C GLY A 329 4.51 10.56 2.72
N VAL A 330 5.75 11.05 2.63
CA VAL A 330 6.89 10.49 3.37
C VAL A 330 7.70 11.58 4.08
N TYR A 331 8.00 11.35 5.36
CA TYR A 331 9.01 12.12 6.10
C TYR A 331 10.25 11.26 6.38
N LYS A 332 11.37 11.61 5.75
CA LYS A 332 12.69 11.00 6.02
C LYS A 332 13.38 11.75 7.16
N SER A 333 13.37 11.14 8.34
CA SER A 333 13.91 11.70 9.57
C SER A 333 15.38 11.36 9.81
N VAL A 334 16.00 12.17 10.68
CA VAL A 334 17.26 11.86 11.37
C VAL A 334 17.04 11.40 12.81
N PHE A 335 15.90 11.74 13.41
CA PHE A 335 15.58 11.44 14.81
C PHE A 335 14.60 10.28 14.91
N SER A 336 14.69 9.54 16.01
CA SER A 336 13.61 8.65 16.43
C SER A 336 12.54 9.45 17.16
N VAL A 337 11.34 8.91 17.29
CA VAL A 337 10.23 9.43 18.12
C VAL A 337 10.54 9.52 19.63
N TYR A 338 11.78 9.26 20.05
CA TYR A 338 12.27 9.35 21.44
C TYR A 338 13.48 10.28 21.61
N GLY A 339 13.92 10.96 20.55
CA GLY A 339 15.11 11.82 20.59
C GLY A 339 16.46 11.07 20.64
N ASP A 340 16.51 9.76 20.34
CA ASP A 340 17.77 9.02 20.22
C ASP A 340 18.69 9.69 19.17
N PRO A 341 20.02 9.77 19.41
CA PRO A 341 20.95 10.43 18.50
C PRO A 341 20.88 9.83 17.09
N PRO A 342 21.23 10.62 16.05
CA PRO A 342 21.03 10.21 14.67
C PRO A 342 21.72 8.87 14.38
N PRO A 343 21.13 8.04 13.48
CA PRO A 343 21.79 6.83 12.98
C PRO A 343 23.18 7.17 12.38
N PRO A 344 24.05 6.18 12.11
CA PRO A 344 25.27 6.40 11.35
C PRO A 344 24.99 7.27 10.12
N GLN A 345 25.94 8.13 9.73
CA GLN A 345 25.75 9.24 8.78
C GLN A 345 25.22 8.84 7.38
N ASP A 346 25.06 7.55 7.09
CA ASP A 346 24.77 7.01 5.75
C ASP A 346 23.26 6.74 5.48
N THR A 347 22.31 7.23 6.29
CA THR A 347 20.89 7.03 5.98
C THR A 347 20.42 7.93 4.85
N LYS A 348 19.69 7.37 3.88
CA LYS A 348 19.14 8.06 2.71
C LYS A 348 17.72 7.60 2.37
N LEU A 349 17.03 8.38 1.56
CA LEU A 349 15.78 7.98 0.88
C LEU A 349 16.10 7.76 -0.60
N VAL A 350 15.77 6.59 -1.14
CA VAL A 350 15.91 6.24 -2.56
C VAL A 350 14.53 5.96 -3.11
N VAL A 351 14.12 6.73 -4.10
CA VAL A 351 12.85 6.60 -4.79
C VAL A 351 13.12 6.40 -6.26
N HIS A 352 12.59 5.32 -6.82
CA HIS A 352 12.64 5.07 -8.26
C HIS A 352 11.32 4.50 -8.79
N ASP A 353 10.99 4.82 -10.04
CA ASP A 353 9.80 4.30 -10.73
C ASP A 353 8.54 4.41 -9.87
N SER A 354 8.34 5.55 -9.20
CA SER A 354 7.31 5.70 -8.18
C SER A 354 6.54 7.01 -8.36
N THR A 355 5.29 7.01 -7.87
CA THR A 355 4.38 8.16 -7.97
C THR A 355 3.97 8.66 -6.58
N PHE A 356 4.16 9.96 -6.33
CA PHE A 356 3.71 10.66 -5.12
C PHE A 356 2.67 11.71 -5.52
N SER A 357 1.41 11.54 -5.11
CA SER A 357 0.32 12.39 -5.59
C SER A 357 -0.71 12.76 -4.53
N ALA A 358 -1.30 13.95 -4.63
CA ALA A 358 -2.39 14.38 -3.75
C ALA A 358 -2.09 14.32 -2.24
N ASN A 359 -0.82 14.26 -1.82
CA ASN A 359 -0.47 14.26 -0.41
C ASN A 359 -0.46 15.70 0.13
N THR A 360 -0.87 15.88 1.39
CA THR A 360 -1.02 17.18 2.04
C THR A 360 -0.20 17.29 3.31
N ALA A 361 0.49 18.42 3.50
CA ALA A 361 1.36 18.69 4.64
C ALA A 361 1.44 20.18 4.99
N ALA A 362 2.06 20.53 6.11
CA ALA A 362 2.57 21.88 6.33
C ALA A 362 3.67 22.23 5.33
N ARG A 363 4.63 21.32 5.10
CA ARG A 363 5.72 21.48 4.12
C ARG A 363 6.06 20.13 3.47
N GLY A 364 6.44 20.15 2.18
CA GLY A 364 6.75 18.92 1.45
C GLY A 364 5.56 17.98 1.40
N GLY A 365 4.49 18.38 0.71
CA GLY A 365 3.25 17.61 0.62
C GLY A 365 3.52 16.15 0.25
N GLY A 366 4.32 15.92 -0.78
CA GLY A 366 4.76 14.57 -1.16
C GLY A 366 5.84 14.03 -0.25
N ILE A 367 7.00 14.71 -0.23
CA ILE A 367 8.20 14.25 0.47
C ILE A 367 8.80 15.40 1.27
N ALA A 368 9.14 15.14 2.53
CA ALA A 368 10.04 15.97 3.29
C ALA A 368 11.26 15.14 3.74
N SER A 369 12.47 15.65 3.52
CA SER A 369 13.69 14.92 3.85
C SER A 369 14.70 15.76 4.63
N ALA A 370 15.23 15.17 5.70
CA ALA A 370 16.35 15.69 6.47
C ALA A 370 17.69 15.00 6.11
N ARG A 371 17.69 14.17 5.07
CA ARG A 371 18.81 13.33 4.61
C ARG A 371 18.90 13.32 3.07
N PRO A 372 20.00 12.78 2.50
CA PRO A 372 20.12 12.62 1.06
C PRO A 372 18.91 11.91 0.43
N LEU A 373 18.43 12.46 -0.69
CA LEU A 373 17.36 11.87 -1.50
C LEU A 373 17.90 11.55 -2.90
N VAL A 374 17.64 10.34 -3.35
CA VAL A 374 17.72 9.96 -4.76
C VAL A 374 16.30 9.85 -5.27
N LEU A 375 15.96 10.61 -6.31
CA LEU A 375 14.68 10.58 -7.00
C LEU A 375 14.96 10.32 -8.48
N ALA A 376 14.71 9.09 -8.92
CA ALA A 376 14.96 8.64 -10.28
C ALA A 376 13.66 8.19 -10.93
N ASN A 377 13.44 8.47 -12.22
CA ASN A 377 12.32 7.87 -12.96
C ASN A 377 10.96 8.00 -12.24
N SER A 378 10.71 9.10 -11.55
CA SER A 378 9.58 9.20 -10.60
C SER A 378 8.77 10.47 -10.81
N THR A 379 7.52 10.45 -10.36
CA THR A 379 6.61 11.60 -10.48
C THR A 379 6.15 12.05 -9.10
N VAL A 380 6.46 13.30 -8.73
CA VAL A 380 5.96 13.98 -7.52
C VAL A 380 5.10 15.16 -7.96
N ALA A 381 3.78 14.96 -8.00
CA ALA A 381 2.85 15.93 -8.56
C ALA A 381 1.56 16.06 -7.76
N PHE A 382 0.84 17.18 -7.90
CA PHE A 382 -0.44 17.42 -7.25
C PHE A 382 -0.43 17.32 -5.72
N ASN A 383 0.75 17.41 -5.09
CA ASN A 383 0.86 17.46 -3.64
C ASN A 383 0.64 18.91 -3.16
N THR A 384 0.18 19.06 -1.93
CA THR A 384 -0.16 20.36 -1.35
C THR A 384 0.62 20.58 -0.06
N ALA A 385 1.24 21.76 0.06
CA ALA A 385 1.86 22.21 1.30
C ALA A 385 1.26 23.54 1.78
N ALA A 386 1.23 23.80 3.08
CA ALA A 386 0.89 25.13 3.59
C ALA A 386 1.98 26.17 3.30
N ALA A 387 3.26 25.75 3.33
CA ALA A 387 4.44 26.56 3.04
C ALA A 387 5.62 25.69 2.55
N GLY A 388 6.70 26.32 2.06
CA GLY A 388 7.88 25.61 1.55
C GLY A 388 7.60 24.87 0.24
N GLY A 389 8.39 23.86 -0.10
CA GLY A 389 8.17 23.07 -1.32
C GLY A 389 6.86 22.27 -1.27
N GLY A 390 5.98 22.46 -2.26
CA GLY A 390 4.69 21.76 -2.36
C GLY A 390 4.85 20.25 -2.58
N GLY A 391 5.81 19.87 -3.42
CA GLY A 391 6.12 18.47 -3.72
C GLY A 391 7.18 17.92 -2.78
N VAL A 392 8.38 18.49 -2.86
CA VAL A 392 9.57 18.04 -2.11
C VAL A 392 10.14 19.18 -1.27
N MET A 393 10.40 18.91 0.01
CA MET A 393 11.03 19.85 0.94
C MET A 393 12.27 19.25 1.61
N PHE A 394 13.39 19.96 1.59
CA PHE A 394 14.57 19.62 2.39
C PHE A 394 14.63 20.43 3.69
N ARG A 395 14.62 19.71 4.82
CA ARG A 395 14.71 20.32 6.15
C ARG A 395 16.15 20.28 6.63
N LEU A 396 16.83 21.42 6.56
CA LEU A 396 18.25 21.56 6.93
C LEU A 396 18.44 22.45 8.17
N ALA A 397 17.52 23.39 8.41
CA ALA A 397 17.62 24.30 9.54
C ALA A 397 17.34 23.60 10.87
N GLY A 398 18.18 23.87 11.87
CA GLY A 398 18.01 23.32 13.22
C GLY A 398 18.23 21.81 13.33
N ILE A 399 18.68 21.14 12.27
CA ILE A 399 19.03 19.72 12.27
C ILE A 399 20.55 19.60 12.28
N TYR A 400 21.10 18.94 13.30
CA TYR A 400 22.50 18.58 13.35
C TYR A 400 22.80 17.54 12.26
N ASP A 401 23.86 17.76 11.48
CA ASP A 401 24.34 16.87 10.41
C ASP A 401 23.34 16.60 9.26
N ALA A 402 22.44 17.55 8.97
CA ALA A 402 21.61 17.45 7.77
C ALA A 402 22.47 17.59 6.50
N GLU A 403 22.42 16.59 5.63
CA GLU A 403 23.06 16.62 4.31
C GLU A 403 22.03 16.99 3.25
N GLY A 404 22.15 18.21 2.72
CA GLY A 404 21.31 18.70 1.62
C GLY A 404 21.83 18.23 0.27
N THR A 405 21.56 16.97 -0.08
CA THR A 405 21.86 16.44 -1.41
C THR A 405 20.61 15.81 -2.04
N LEU A 406 20.39 16.15 -3.31
CA LEU A 406 19.35 15.59 -4.16
C LEU A 406 20.01 15.08 -5.45
N ASP A 407 19.90 13.79 -5.71
CA ASP A 407 20.16 13.23 -7.04
C ASP A 407 18.82 13.10 -7.77
N LEU A 408 18.57 13.98 -8.74
CA LEU A 408 17.31 14.08 -9.48
C LEU A 408 17.52 13.65 -10.94
N ARG A 409 17.04 12.46 -11.29
CA ARG A 409 17.25 11.85 -12.60
C ARG A 409 15.91 11.50 -13.25
N SER A 410 15.69 11.93 -14.49
CA SER A 410 14.51 11.52 -15.29
C SER A 410 13.20 11.56 -14.49
N SER A 411 13.01 12.60 -13.67
CA SER A 411 11.90 12.69 -12.70
C SER A 411 11.15 14.01 -12.81
N ILE A 412 9.86 13.95 -12.53
CA ILE A 412 8.94 15.10 -12.52
C ILE A 412 8.72 15.55 -11.08
N VAL A 413 8.96 16.83 -10.80
CA VAL A 413 8.55 17.52 -9.55
C VAL A 413 7.81 18.80 -9.95
N ALA A 414 6.51 18.69 -10.20
CA ALA A 414 5.71 19.75 -10.82
C ALA A 414 4.23 19.63 -10.46
N ALA A 415 3.44 20.67 -10.74
CA ALA A 415 1.99 20.73 -10.43
C ALA A 415 1.66 20.55 -8.94
N ASN A 416 2.62 20.84 -8.05
CA ASN A 416 2.38 20.87 -6.62
C ASN A 416 1.97 22.28 -6.19
N THR A 417 1.19 22.37 -5.12
CA THR A 417 0.67 23.66 -4.63
C THR A 417 1.21 23.99 -3.25
N THR A 418 1.37 25.28 -3.00
CA THR A 418 1.78 25.84 -1.71
C THR A 418 0.75 26.90 -1.34
N GLY A 419 0.41 27.06 -0.05
CA GLY A 419 -0.63 27.97 0.47
C GLY A 419 -0.61 29.43 -0.05
N PRO A 420 -1.56 30.29 0.39
CA PRO A 420 -1.94 31.54 -0.28
C PRO A 420 -0.90 32.69 -0.29
N SER A 421 0.33 32.46 0.21
CA SER A 421 1.38 33.47 0.32
C SER A 421 2.50 33.25 -0.71
N PRO A 422 2.86 34.27 -1.53
CA PRO A 422 3.84 34.13 -2.61
C PRO A 422 5.31 34.04 -2.15
N ALA A 423 5.60 33.89 -0.86
CA ALA A 423 6.98 33.95 -0.35
C ALA A 423 7.78 32.62 -0.45
N PHE A 424 7.16 31.49 -0.81
CA PHE A 424 7.84 30.19 -1.00
C PHE A 424 7.07 29.29 -1.99
N ALA A 425 6.70 29.81 -3.17
CA ALA A 425 5.87 29.08 -4.14
C ALA A 425 6.72 28.18 -5.07
N ALA A 426 7.19 27.03 -4.55
CA ALA A 426 8.03 26.10 -5.29
C ALA A 426 7.50 24.67 -5.22
N ASP A 427 7.69 23.87 -6.28
CA ASP A 427 7.51 22.42 -6.24
C ASP A 427 8.63 21.74 -5.43
N LEU A 428 9.84 22.29 -5.52
CA LEU A 428 11.04 21.86 -4.79
C LEU A 428 11.55 22.98 -3.89
N GLY A 429 11.60 22.74 -2.57
CA GLY A 429 12.05 23.73 -1.59
C GLY A 429 13.11 23.21 -0.61
N ALA A 430 13.79 24.14 0.07
CA ALA A 430 14.80 23.83 1.09
C ALA A 430 15.01 24.98 2.09
N ASP A 431 15.22 24.66 3.37
CA ASP A 431 15.57 25.64 4.42
C ASP A 431 17.01 26.19 4.31
N GLY A 432 17.74 25.87 3.23
CA GLY A 432 19.13 26.23 3.03
C GLY A 432 19.62 25.87 1.63
N THR A 433 20.94 25.91 1.40
CA THR A 433 21.51 25.50 0.13
C THR A 433 21.38 23.99 -0.06
N LEU A 434 20.76 23.59 -1.17
CA LEU A 434 20.64 22.20 -1.61
C LEU A 434 21.60 21.97 -2.78
N ALA A 435 22.42 20.92 -2.68
CA ALA A 435 23.22 20.46 -3.81
C ALA A 435 22.37 19.49 -4.66
N VAL A 436 22.05 19.90 -5.89
CA VAL A 436 21.28 19.10 -6.84
C VAL A 436 22.21 18.54 -7.91
N SER A 437 22.17 17.23 -8.12
CA SER A 437 22.81 16.50 -9.22
C SER A 437 21.78 15.72 -10.03
N GLY A 438 22.25 14.96 -11.01
CA GLY A 438 21.42 14.20 -11.92
C GLY A 438 21.21 14.94 -13.25
N SER A 439 20.23 14.49 -14.03
CA SER A 439 19.98 14.98 -15.40
C SER A 439 18.57 14.64 -15.86
N HIS A 440 18.11 15.31 -16.92
CA HIS A 440 16.83 15.03 -17.59
C HIS A 440 15.62 15.14 -16.65
N ALA A 441 15.63 16.10 -15.73
CA ALA A 441 14.52 16.33 -14.81
C ALA A 441 13.51 17.35 -15.38
N LEU A 442 12.28 17.31 -14.89
CA LEU A 442 11.29 18.36 -15.08
C LEU A 442 10.87 18.92 -13.71
N VAL A 443 11.22 20.17 -13.46
CA VAL A 443 10.88 20.89 -12.23
C VAL A 443 10.27 22.24 -12.61
N ALA A 444 8.96 22.39 -12.42
CA ALA A 444 8.25 23.58 -12.86
C ALA A 444 8.66 24.83 -12.05
N ALA A 445 8.79 24.69 -10.72
CA ALA A 445 9.31 25.74 -9.86
C ALA A 445 10.19 25.18 -8.73
N ALA A 446 11.31 25.86 -8.45
CA ALA A 446 12.16 25.59 -7.29
C ALA A 446 12.42 26.86 -6.49
N ASP A 447 12.73 26.72 -5.21
CA ASP A 447 13.15 27.84 -4.37
C ASP A 447 14.35 28.58 -4.99
N ALA A 448 14.38 29.91 -4.87
CA ALA A 448 15.40 30.75 -5.50
C ALA A 448 16.85 30.45 -5.05
N ALA A 449 17.03 29.77 -3.90
CA ALA A 449 18.32 29.36 -3.39
C ALA A 449 18.81 28.02 -3.96
N ILE A 450 17.98 27.33 -4.75
CA ILE A 450 18.28 26.02 -5.36
C ILE A 450 18.72 26.25 -6.80
N SER A 451 19.93 25.78 -7.14
CA SER A 451 20.39 25.74 -8.51
C SER A 451 20.12 24.36 -9.09
N LEU A 452 19.28 24.29 -10.11
CA LEU A 452 18.99 23.05 -10.85
C LEU A 452 20.05 22.79 -11.92
N PRO A 453 20.25 21.52 -12.33
CA PRO A 453 21.02 21.17 -13.53
C PRO A 453 20.52 21.93 -14.77
N ALA A 454 21.45 22.28 -15.67
CA ALA A 454 21.16 23.18 -16.82
C ALA A 454 20.20 22.58 -17.86
N ASP A 455 20.07 21.26 -17.88
CA ASP A 455 19.19 20.46 -18.72
C ASP A 455 17.82 20.19 -18.08
N THR A 456 17.54 20.76 -16.89
CA THR A 456 16.22 20.64 -16.25
C THR A 456 15.18 21.45 -17.00
N ILE A 457 14.07 20.80 -17.37
CA ILE A 457 12.93 21.44 -18.02
C ILE A 457 12.09 22.15 -16.95
N ALA A 458 11.74 23.42 -17.20
CA ALA A 458 10.88 24.23 -16.35
C ALA A 458 9.61 24.60 -17.12
N ASP A 459 8.68 23.65 -17.23
CA ASP A 459 7.41 23.78 -17.95
C ASP A 459 6.31 22.93 -17.28
N ASP A 460 5.07 23.04 -17.74
CA ASP A 460 3.95 22.18 -17.32
C ASP A 460 4.18 20.74 -17.82
N PRO A 461 4.21 19.72 -16.93
CA PRO A 461 4.38 18.33 -17.35
C PRO A 461 3.18 17.76 -18.13
N GLN A 462 2.03 18.44 -18.14
CA GLN A 462 0.80 18.01 -18.83
C GLN A 462 0.39 16.57 -18.47
N LEU A 463 0.29 16.32 -17.17
CA LEU A 463 -0.10 15.04 -16.57
C LEU A 463 -1.62 14.84 -16.63
N PHE A 464 -2.05 13.64 -16.98
CA PHE A 464 -3.41 13.18 -16.72
C PHE A 464 -3.64 12.91 -15.22
N PRO A 465 -4.90 12.81 -14.76
CA PRO A 465 -5.23 12.43 -13.39
C PRO A 465 -4.55 11.12 -12.96
N LEU A 466 -4.37 10.95 -11.65
CA LEU A 466 -3.82 9.71 -11.08
C LEU A 466 -4.78 8.57 -11.37
N ALA A 467 -4.31 7.52 -12.04
CA ALA A 467 -5.13 6.38 -12.42
C ALA A 467 -4.33 5.09 -12.47
N TRP A 468 -5.04 3.98 -12.50
CA TRP A 468 -4.50 2.64 -12.72
C TRP A 468 -4.20 2.44 -14.21
N ASN A 469 -3.01 2.84 -14.63
CA ASN A 469 -2.65 2.86 -16.04
C ASN A 469 -2.10 1.50 -16.55
N GLY A 470 -2.65 0.38 -16.07
CA GLY A 470 -2.26 -0.99 -16.44
C GLY A 470 -1.16 -1.65 -15.60
N GLY A 471 -0.63 -0.97 -14.58
CA GLY A 471 0.39 -1.51 -13.67
C GLY A 471 -0.14 -1.90 -12.28
N PRO A 472 0.71 -2.49 -11.41
CA PRO A 472 0.32 -2.91 -10.05
C PRO A 472 0.12 -1.74 -9.07
N THR A 473 0.43 -0.51 -9.49
CA THR A 473 0.21 0.72 -8.72
C THR A 473 -0.19 1.87 -9.66
N ARG A 474 -0.82 2.92 -9.12
CA ARG A 474 -1.33 4.06 -9.90
C ARG A 474 -0.25 5.03 -10.34
N THR A 475 -0.38 5.58 -11.54
CA THR A 475 0.57 6.53 -12.14
C THR A 475 -0.14 7.71 -12.78
N HIS A 476 0.62 8.74 -13.17
CA HIS A 476 0.12 9.82 -14.01
C HIS A 476 0.59 9.60 -15.45
N ALA A 477 -0.34 9.35 -16.37
CA ALA A 477 -0.03 9.29 -17.79
C ALA A 477 0.32 10.69 -18.34
N LEU A 478 1.05 10.73 -19.46
CA LEU A 478 1.46 11.98 -20.12
C LEU A 478 0.54 12.31 -21.29
N SER A 479 0.17 13.59 -21.44
CA SER A 479 -0.51 14.04 -22.66
C SER A 479 0.41 13.96 -23.87
N ALA A 480 -0.17 13.86 -25.08
CA ALA A 480 0.58 13.76 -26.33
C ALA A 480 1.56 14.91 -26.58
N THR A 481 1.31 16.10 -26.04
CA THR A 481 2.18 17.29 -26.20
C THR A 481 3.10 17.54 -25.02
N SER A 482 3.17 16.59 -24.07
CA SER A 482 3.94 16.78 -22.85
C SER A 482 5.42 17.01 -23.15
N PRO A 483 6.07 18.00 -22.52
CA PRO A 483 7.50 18.21 -22.64
C PRO A 483 8.32 17.10 -21.95
N ALA A 484 7.69 16.22 -21.17
CA ALA A 484 8.33 15.07 -20.56
C ALA A 484 8.51 13.88 -21.52
N ARG A 485 7.79 13.85 -22.65
CA ARG A 485 7.87 12.73 -23.60
C ARG A 485 9.19 12.71 -24.35
N ASP A 486 9.82 11.53 -24.44
CA ASP A 486 11.12 11.29 -25.07
C ASP A 486 12.25 12.23 -24.58
N ALA A 487 12.12 12.77 -23.37
CA ALA A 487 13.04 13.78 -22.82
C ALA A 487 13.84 13.28 -21.61
N GLY A 488 13.60 12.04 -21.19
CA GLY A 488 14.19 11.38 -20.04
C GLY A 488 15.47 10.60 -20.35
N SER A 489 15.99 9.95 -19.32
CA SER A 489 17.12 9.01 -19.42
C SER A 489 16.75 7.66 -18.81
N ASN A 490 17.46 6.61 -19.24
CA ASN A 490 17.38 5.27 -18.66
C ASN A 490 18.77 4.81 -18.23
N ASP A 491 19.42 5.62 -17.39
CA ASP A 491 20.81 5.38 -16.95
C ASP A 491 20.97 4.08 -16.16
N ASP A 492 19.90 3.63 -15.50
CA ASP A 492 19.85 2.39 -14.73
C ASP A 492 19.51 1.15 -15.60
N ALA A 493 19.35 1.34 -16.93
CA ALA A 493 19.05 0.29 -17.90
C ALA A 493 17.83 -0.57 -17.51
N LEU A 494 16.78 0.07 -16.99
CA LEU A 494 15.55 -0.60 -16.60
C LEU A 494 14.83 -1.14 -17.84
N ALA A 495 14.26 -2.33 -17.70
CA ALA A 495 13.46 -2.95 -18.76
C ALA A 495 12.08 -2.29 -18.89
N PHE A 496 11.50 -1.86 -17.77
CA PHE A 496 10.12 -1.42 -17.66
C PHE A 496 9.99 -0.11 -16.87
N ASP A 497 8.90 0.61 -17.10
CA ASP A 497 8.49 1.73 -16.22
C ASP A 497 7.79 1.24 -14.94
N GLN A 498 7.19 2.15 -14.15
CA GLN A 498 6.51 1.81 -12.89
C GLN A 498 5.45 0.71 -13.04
N ARG A 499 4.83 0.56 -14.23
CA ARG A 499 3.77 -0.43 -14.44
C ARG A 499 4.31 -1.85 -14.58
N GLY A 500 5.61 -2.00 -14.76
CA GLY A 500 6.28 -3.31 -14.80
C GLY A 500 6.13 -4.02 -16.15
N THR A 501 6.10 -5.35 -16.10
CA THR A 501 6.22 -6.20 -17.29
C THR A 501 5.17 -5.85 -18.35
N GLY A 502 5.62 -5.62 -19.58
CA GLY A 502 4.76 -5.23 -20.71
C GLY A 502 4.81 -3.73 -21.05
N PHE A 503 5.34 -2.90 -20.16
CA PHE A 503 5.48 -1.46 -20.35
C PHE A 503 6.96 -1.08 -20.39
N ALA A 504 7.57 -1.10 -21.57
CA ALA A 504 9.00 -0.85 -21.73
C ALA A 504 9.39 0.53 -21.16
N ARG A 505 10.58 0.66 -20.56
CA ARG A 505 11.07 1.96 -20.03
C ARG A 505 11.49 2.95 -21.12
N VAL A 506 11.73 2.46 -22.33
CA VAL A 506 12.12 3.27 -23.48
C VAL A 506 11.23 2.84 -24.64
N SER A 507 10.35 3.74 -25.06
CA SER A 507 9.38 3.54 -26.12
C SER A 507 9.28 4.80 -26.99
N GLY A 508 10.16 4.87 -27.99
CA GLY A 508 10.34 6.07 -28.80
C GLY A 508 11.81 6.40 -29.01
N ALA A 509 12.14 7.68 -29.02
CA ALA A 509 13.50 8.18 -29.20
C ALA A 509 14.34 8.10 -27.91
N ALA A 510 13.70 8.25 -26.74
CA ALA A 510 14.32 8.10 -25.43
C ALA A 510 13.28 7.61 -24.41
N ALA A 511 13.65 7.52 -23.13
CA ALA A 511 12.65 7.38 -22.08
C ALA A 511 11.89 8.71 -21.92
N ASP A 512 10.67 8.65 -21.42
CA ASP A 512 9.96 9.78 -20.86
C ASP A 512 10.53 10.14 -19.48
N ILE A 513 10.42 11.42 -19.11
CA ILE A 513 10.71 11.91 -17.75
C ILE A 513 9.54 11.49 -16.85
N GLY A 514 9.84 10.88 -15.71
CA GLY A 514 8.84 10.50 -14.70
C GLY A 514 8.64 8.99 -14.57
N ALA A 515 7.60 8.60 -13.82
CA ALA A 515 7.31 7.21 -13.50
C ALA A 515 6.61 6.42 -14.62
N PHE A 516 6.03 7.13 -15.58
CA PHE A 516 5.27 6.57 -16.69
C PHE A 516 6.02 6.78 -18.01
N GLU A 517 6.09 5.73 -18.81
CA GLU A 517 6.56 5.75 -20.19
C GLU A 517 5.38 5.67 -21.15
N THR A 518 5.23 6.59 -22.08
CA THR A 518 4.19 6.47 -23.09
C THR A 518 4.56 5.36 -24.08
N GLN A 519 3.73 4.33 -24.18
CA GLN A 519 3.98 3.24 -25.12
C GLN A 519 3.64 3.69 -26.53
N GLN A 520 4.65 4.02 -27.32
CA GLN A 520 4.48 4.40 -28.72
C GLN A 520 4.27 3.13 -29.54
N ALA A 521 3.20 3.10 -30.34
CA ALA A 521 3.03 2.04 -31.32
C ALA A 521 4.26 2.02 -32.24
N ILE A 522 4.74 0.83 -32.59
CA ILE A 522 5.82 0.67 -33.57
C ILE A 522 5.27 1.15 -34.92
N SER A 523 5.33 2.44 -35.18
CA SER A 523 4.97 3.02 -36.47
C SER A 523 5.99 2.50 -37.49
N ASP A 524 5.47 1.91 -38.58
CA ASP A 524 6.26 1.52 -39.74
C ASP A 524 7.12 2.72 -40.15
N THR A 525 8.44 2.54 -40.05
CA THR A 525 9.48 3.57 -39.98
C THR A 525 9.68 4.26 -41.32
N VAL A 526 8.67 4.97 -41.83
CA VAL A 526 8.71 5.60 -43.15
C VAL A 526 8.50 7.11 -43.11
N PHE A 527 7.93 7.69 -42.04
CA PHE A 527 7.79 9.15 -41.93
C PHE A 527 8.07 9.67 -40.51
N GLU A 528 9.32 10.04 -40.22
CA GLU A 528 9.63 11.05 -39.18
C GLU A 528 9.55 12.44 -39.83
N ASP A 529 8.42 13.13 -39.73
CA ASP A 529 8.34 14.55 -40.14
C ASP A 529 7.58 15.47 -39.17
N GLY A 530 7.44 15.07 -37.89
CA GLY A 530 6.88 15.94 -36.85
C GLY A 530 5.39 16.22 -37.03
N PHE A 531 4.68 15.32 -37.69
CA PHE A 531 3.22 15.28 -37.83
C PHE A 531 2.60 14.07 -37.13
N ASP A 532 3.15 13.64 -35.99
CA ASP A 532 2.43 12.73 -35.10
C ASP A 532 1.22 13.52 -34.55
N GLY A 533 0.11 13.38 -35.28
CA GLY A 533 -1.15 14.01 -34.98
C GLY A 533 -1.64 13.62 -33.59
N ALA A 534 -2.64 14.36 -33.11
CA ALA A 534 -3.34 14.04 -31.87
C ALA A 534 -3.54 12.53 -31.74
N ILE A 535 -3.28 11.98 -30.55
CA ILE A 535 -3.62 10.58 -30.23
C ILE A 535 -5.14 10.49 -30.40
N GLU A 536 -5.57 10.00 -31.57
CA GLU A 536 -6.97 9.69 -31.80
C GLU A 536 -7.37 8.57 -30.84
N PRO A 537 -8.58 8.60 -30.25
CA PRO A 537 -9.07 7.51 -29.41
C PRO A 537 -8.84 6.16 -30.09
N ALA A 538 -7.99 5.32 -29.51
CA ALA A 538 -7.70 4.00 -30.05
C ALA A 538 -8.80 3.04 -29.62
N ALA A 539 -9.28 2.21 -30.55
CA ALA A 539 -10.21 1.14 -30.20
C ALA A 539 -9.50 0.11 -29.31
N VAL A 540 -10.12 -0.24 -28.18
CA VAL A 540 -9.63 -1.25 -27.24
C VAL A 540 -10.60 -2.42 -27.22
N GLU A 541 -10.06 -3.63 -27.31
CA GLU A 541 -10.78 -4.88 -27.10
C GLU A 541 -10.11 -5.63 -25.95
N HIS A 542 -10.88 -5.92 -24.91
CA HIS A 542 -10.46 -6.77 -23.80
C HIS A 542 -11.02 -8.17 -23.99
N ALA A 543 -10.12 -9.14 -24.13
CA ALA A 543 -10.46 -10.54 -24.34
C ALA A 543 -9.37 -11.44 -23.74
N TYR A 544 -9.78 -12.51 -23.08
CA TYR A 544 -8.89 -13.60 -22.64
C TYR A 544 -9.02 -14.85 -23.49
N ASP A 545 -10.10 -14.98 -24.26
CA ASP A 545 -10.38 -16.09 -25.15
C ASP A 545 -9.79 -15.88 -26.55
N ASP A 546 -9.50 -16.95 -27.27
CA ASP A 546 -9.02 -16.89 -28.66
C ASP A 546 -10.14 -16.91 -29.72
N GLY A 547 -11.40 -16.89 -29.26
CA GLY A 547 -12.59 -17.01 -30.09
C GLY A 547 -13.12 -18.43 -30.28
N ASP A 548 -12.49 -19.45 -29.68
CA ASP A 548 -12.97 -20.83 -29.66
C ASP A 548 -13.24 -21.31 -28.22
N GLY A 549 -14.50 -21.63 -27.91
CA GLY A 549 -14.87 -22.15 -26.59
C GLY A 549 -14.83 -23.68 -26.56
N ASP A 550 -14.27 -24.26 -25.52
CA ASP A 550 -14.20 -25.72 -25.38
C ASP A 550 -15.27 -26.31 -24.47
N THR A 551 -15.84 -25.48 -23.59
CA THR A 551 -16.76 -25.96 -22.55
C THR A 551 -17.90 -24.97 -22.28
N ASN A 552 -18.93 -25.46 -21.58
CA ASN A 552 -20.06 -24.67 -21.13
C ASN A 552 -20.28 -24.91 -19.63
N GLN A 553 -20.46 -23.84 -18.88
CA GLN A 553 -20.65 -23.86 -17.43
C GLN A 553 -22.03 -23.30 -17.03
N GLY A 554 -22.53 -23.76 -15.89
CA GLY A 554 -23.82 -23.35 -15.34
C GLY A 554 -24.08 -23.99 -13.97
N PRO A 555 -25.22 -23.71 -13.37
CA PRO A 555 -25.49 -24.05 -11.98
C PRO A 555 -25.59 -25.56 -11.74
N PRO A 556 -25.19 -26.04 -10.55
CA PRO A 556 -25.41 -27.42 -10.16
C PRO A 556 -26.91 -27.75 -10.07
N SER A 557 -27.26 -29.03 -10.12
CA SER A 557 -28.67 -29.49 -10.14
C SER A 557 -29.44 -29.33 -8.83
N THR A 558 -28.89 -28.63 -7.84
CA THR A 558 -29.41 -28.59 -6.46
C THR A 558 -30.28 -27.37 -6.17
N PHE A 559 -30.29 -26.36 -7.05
CA PHE A 559 -31.08 -25.13 -6.93
C PHE A 559 -31.18 -24.40 -8.27
N ASP A 560 -32.14 -23.48 -8.38
CA ASP A 560 -32.39 -22.64 -9.57
C ASP A 560 -31.99 -21.18 -9.24
N PRO A 561 -30.74 -20.75 -9.54
CA PRO A 561 -30.27 -19.41 -9.21
C PRO A 561 -30.36 -18.42 -10.39
N ASP A 562 -30.18 -17.15 -10.08
CA ASP A 562 -29.56 -16.22 -11.00
C ASP A 562 -28.04 -16.47 -10.98
N MET A 563 -27.45 -16.68 -12.15
CA MET A 563 -26.00 -16.79 -12.32
C MET A 563 -25.47 -15.51 -12.93
N LEU A 564 -24.38 -14.98 -12.40
CA LEU A 564 -23.51 -14.00 -13.04
C LEU A 564 -22.23 -14.71 -13.47
N TRP A 565 -21.75 -14.47 -14.68
CA TRP A 565 -20.43 -14.92 -15.12
C TRP A 565 -19.76 -13.84 -15.96
N GLY A 566 -18.45 -13.72 -15.86
CA GLY A 566 -17.74 -12.62 -16.49
C GLY A 566 -16.24 -12.64 -16.28
N ASN A 567 -15.60 -11.61 -16.82
CA ASN A 567 -14.15 -11.42 -16.76
C ASN A 567 -13.83 -10.08 -16.11
N TYR A 568 -12.74 -10.08 -15.36
CA TYR A 568 -12.11 -8.90 -14.81
C TYR A 568 -11.04 -8.38 -15.78
N PHE A 569 -11.05 -7.10 -16.08
CA PHE A 569 -10.15 -6.45 -17.01
C PHE A 569 -9.45 -5.26 -16.37
N LEU A 570 -8.32 -4.87 -16.96
CA LEU A 570 -7.63 -3.63 -16.65
C LEU A 570 -7.82 -2.64 -17.79
N ALA A 571 -8.38 -1.47 -17.50
CA ALA A 571 -8.59 -0.40 -18.46
C ALA A 571 -7.28 0.07 -19.08
N ALA A 572 -7.35 0.58 -20.30
CA ALA A 572 -6.20 1.22 -20.94
C ALA A 572 -5.63 2.37 -20.09
N PRO A 573 -4.32 2.67 -20.21
CA PRO A 573 -3.71 3.85 -19.59
C PRO A 573 -4.50 5.15 -19.85
N GLY A 574 -4.75 5.95 -18.81
CA GLY A 574 -5.58 7.15 -18.87
C GLY A 574 -7.08 6.89 -18.74
N GLY A 575 -7.48 5.61 -18.69
CA GLY A 575 -8.86 5.15 -18.72
C GLY A 575 -9.41 5.03 -20.14
N GLU A 576 -10.58 4.43 -20.24
CA GLU A 576 -11.26 4.19 -21.52
C GLU A 576 -12.77 4.34 -21.38
N VAL A 577 -13.44 4.51 -22.52
CA VAL A 577 -14.91 4.53 -22.59
C VAL A 577 -15.37 3.22 -23.19
N VAL A 578 -15.92 2.33 -22.37
CA VAL A 578 -16.56 1.08 -22.82
C VAL A 578 -17.92 1.42 -23.42
N THR A 579 -18.20 0.87 -24.59
CA THR A 579 -19.45 1.13 -25.33
C THR A 579 -20.18 -0.13 -25.76
N ARG A 580 -19.51 -1.29 -25.73
CA ARG A 580 -20.11 -2.57 -26.13
C ARG A 580 -19.53 -3.72 -25.33
N ILE A 581 -20.40 -4.68 -25.04
CA ILE A 581 -20.04 -5.97 -24.45
C ILE A 581 -20.37 -7.06 -25.46
N SER A 582 -19.49 -8.05 -25.59
CA SER A 582 -19.70 -9.22 -26.45
C SER A 582 -19.63 -10.47 -25.61
N VAL A 583 -20.64 -11.34 -25.69
CA VAL A 583 -20.70 -12.59 -24.92
C VAL A 583 -21.08 -13.76 -25.81
N ALA A 584 -20.31 -14.85 -25.74
CA ALA A 584 -20.66 -16.12 -26.34
C ALA A 584 -21.46 -16.98 -25.34
N PHE A 585 -22.49 -17.69 -25.82
CA PHE A 585 -23.41 -18.45 -24.97
C PHE A 585 -23.39 -19.93 -25.29
N GLY A 586 -23.40 -20.78 -24.27
CA GLY A 586 -23.60 -22.22 -24.44
C GLY A 586 -24.97 -22.56 -25.04
N PRO A 587 -25.13 -23.75 -25.65
CA PRO A 587 -26.33 -24.14 -26.39
C PRO A 587 -27.53 -24.49 -25.49
N THR A 588 -27.32 -24.64 -24.18
CA THR A 588 -28.35 -25.02 -23.21
C THR A 588 -28.75 -23.82 -22.34
N PHE A 589 -29.91 -23.25 -22.68
CA PHE A 589 -30.52 -22.07 -22.07
C PHE A 589 -32.06 -22.24 -22.09
N PRO A 590 -32.74 -22.55 -20.97
CA PRO A 590 -34.18 -22.69 -20.89
C PRO A 590 -34.76 -21.31 -20.72
N SER A 591 -35.19 -20.82 -21.86
CA SER A 591 -36.24 -19.84 -21.99
C SER A 591 -35.83 -18.40 -21.68
N LEU A 592 -35.81 -17.64 -22.76
CA LEU A 592 -36.25 -16.25 -22.84
C LEU A 592 -37.65 -15.98 -22.21
N ALA A 593 -38.29 -16.97 -21.56
CA ALA A 593 -39.54 -16.81 -20.84
C ALA A 593 -39.34 -16.31 -19.40
N ASN A 594 -38.14 -16.43 -18.83
CA ASN A 594 -37.82 -16.00 -17.46
C ASN A 594 -37.14 -14.62 -17.36
N GLY A 595 -36.92 -13.94 -18.50
CA GLY A 595 -36.37 -12.59 -18.57
C GLY A 595 -35.21 -12.46 -19.58
N PRO A 596 -34.81 -11.23 -19.95
CA PRO A 596 -33.60 -11.00 -20.75
C PRO A 596 -32.34 -11.31 -19.93
N VAL A 597 -31.22 -11.52 -20.62
CA VAL A 597 -29.89 -11.51 -20.00
C VAL A 597 -29.54 -10.05 -19.70
N THR A 598 -29.06 -9.78 -18.49
CA THR A 598 -28.52 -8.46 -18.13
C THR A 598 -27.01 -8.50 -18.23
N PHE A 599 -26.43 -7.49 -18.86
CA PHE A 599 -25.00 -7.30 -19.02
C PHE A 599 -24.59 -6.14 -18.13
N TRP A 600 -23.52 -6.36 -17.38
CA TRP A 600 -23.06 -5.48 -16.32
C TRP A 600 -21.64 -5.03 -16.60
N LEU A 601 -21.39 -3.77 -16.27
CA LEU A 601 -20.07 -3.17 -16.18
C LEU A 601 -19.92 -2.65 -14.75
N LEU A 602 -18.97 -3.20 -14.02
CA LEU A 602 -18.67 -2.83 -12.64
C LEU A 602 -17.26 -2.24 -12.58
N GLU A 603 -17.08 -1.19 -11.80
CA GLU A 603 -15.77 -0.60 -11.51
C GLU A 603 -15.26 -1.11 -10.16
N ASP A 604 -13.99 -1.51 -10.15
CA ASP A 604 -13.28 -1.95 -8.95
C ASP A 604 -12.25 -0.89 -8.57
N ASP A 605 -12.58 -0.12 -7.53
CA ASP A 605 -11.84 1.06 -7.11
C ASP A 605 -10.42 0.73 -6.62
N ASP A 606 -10.22 -0.45 -6.03
CA ASP A 606 -8.93 -0.88 -5.48
C ASP A 606 -8.10 -1.75 -6.44
N ALA A 607 -8.69 -2.06 -7.60
CA ALA A 607 -8.10 -2.74 -8.75
C ALA A 607 -7.34 -4.03 -8.39
N ASP A 608 -7.89 -4.83 -7.48
CA ASP A 608 -7.18 -5.97 -6.89
C ASP A 608 -7.46 -7.33 -7.53
N GLY A 609 -8.23 -7.33 -8.62
CA GLY A 609 -8.64 -8.53 -9.35
C GLY A 609 -9.81 -9.28 -8.71
N ASP A 610 -10.41 -8.75 -7.64
CA ASP A 610 -11.56 -9.34 -6.96
C ASP A 610 -12.82 -8.48 -7.16
N PRO A 611 -13.77 -8.89 -8.03
CA PRO A 611 -14.98 -8.11 -8.29
C PRO A 611 -15.98 -8.14 -7.13
N ARG A 612 -15.70 -8.81 -6.00
CA ARG A 612 -16.65 -8.94 -4.88
C ARG A 612 -16.98 -7.60 -4.19
N ASN A 613 -16.06 -6.65 -4.22
CA ASN A 613 -16.22 -5.29 -3.70
C ASN A 613 -16.50 -4.26 -4.82
N ALA A 614 -16.60 -4.68 -6.08
CA ALA A 614 -16.84 -3.80 -7.21
C ALA A 614 -18.29 -3.30 -7.24
N HIS A 615 -18.50 -2.11 -7.81
CA HIS A 615 -19.81 -1.46 -7.86
C HIS A 615 -20.28 -1.23 -9.30
N VAL A 616 -21.59 -1.21 -9.54
CA VAL A 616 -22.11 -1.08 -10.92
C VAL A 616 -21.95 0.34 -11.45
N VAL A 617 -21.34 0.46 -12.63
CA VAL A 617 -21.21 1.73 -13.37
C VAL A 617 -22.08 1.76 -14.62
N ALA A 618 -22.43 0.61 -15.21
CA ALA A 618 -23.44 0.53 -16.26
C ALA A 618 -24.09 -0.85 -16.37
N SER A 619 -25.28 -0.87 -16.96
CA SER A 619 -25.94 -2.10 -17.36
C SER A 619 -26.82 -1.92 -18.59
N THR A 620 -27.07 -3.03 -19.27
CA THR A 620 -28.01 -3.13 -20.40
C THR A 620 -28.61 -4.53 -20.40
N SER A 621 -29.73 -4.74 -21.09
CA SER A 621 -30.34 -6.06 -21.19
C SER A 621 -30.56 -6.45 -22.64
N GLY A 622 -30.33 -7.73 -22.94
CA GLY A 622 -30.44 -8.29 -24.27
C GLY A 622 -31.02 -9.70 -24.26
N THR A 623 -31.42 -10.16 -25.44
CA THR A 623 -31.97 -11.50 -25.64
C THR A 623 -31.04 -12.22 -26.62
N PRO A 624 -30.13 -13.08 -26.13
CA PRO A 624 -29.21 -13.81 -26.99
C PRO A 624 -29.95 -14.60 -28.05
N ASN A 625 -29.50 -14.47 -29.31
CA ASN A 625 -30.05 -15.15 -30.48
C ASN A 625 -29.00 -15.98 -31.24
N VAL A 626 -27.78 -16.04 -30.70
CA VAL A 626 -26.62 -16.78 -31.20
C VAL A 626 -26.03 -17.61 -30.06
N PHE A 627 -25.40 -18.74 -30.39
CA PHE A 627 -24.92 -19.74 -29.42
C PHE A 627 -23.64 -20.41 -29.92
N ASN A 628 -22.96 -21.12 -29.00
CA ASN A 628 -21.59 -21.62 -29.12
C ASN A 628 -20.61 -20.44 -29.29
N ASP A 629 -19.67 -20.52 -30.21
CA ASP A 629 -18.54 -19.58 -30.35
C ASP A 629 -18.91 -18.29 -31.09
N THR A 630 -20.21 -18.07 -31.36
CA THR A 630 -20.70 -16.83 -31.96
C THR A 630 -21.07 -15.84 -30.86
N PHE A 631 -20.43 -14.68 -30.87
CA PHE A 631 -20.68 -13.61 -29.91
C PHE A 631 -22.01 -12.91 -30.17
N PHE A 632 -22.79 -12.75 -29.10
CA PHE A 632 -23.89 -11.81 -29.04
C PHE A 632 -23.35 -10.47 -28.54
N GLU A 633 -23.56 -9.43 -29.34
CA GLU A 633 -23.12 -8.07 -29.02
C GLU A 633 -24.26 -7.24 -28.45
N VAL A 634 -23.96 -6.45 -27.42
CA VAL A 634 -24.90 -5.49 -26.85
C VAL A 634 -24.18 -4.15 -26.60
N ASP A 635 -24.81 -3.06 -27.05
CA ASP A 635 -24.32 -1.72 -26.74
C ASP A 635 -24.68 -1.38 -25.29
N VAL A 636 -23.71 -0.86 -24.56
CA VAL A 636 -23.88 -0.27 -23.23
C VAL A 636 -23.86 1.26 -23.34
N PRO A 637 -24.47 2.00 -22.39
CA PRO A 637 -24.20 3.43 -22.27
C PRO A 637 -22.69 3.68 -22.28
N PRO A 638 -22.18 4.69 -23.01
CA PRO A 638 -20.76 5.01 -22.98
C PRO A 638 -20.32 5.29 -21.54
N THR A 639 -19.47 4.43 -21.01
CA THR A 639 -19.08 4.46 -19.60
C THR A 639 -17.57 4.52 -19.49
N PHE A 640 -17.10 5.55 -18.79
CA PHE A 640 -15.70 5.66 -18.43
C PHE A 640 -15.36 4.62 -17.37
N VAL A 641 -14.26 3.91 -17.57
CA VAL A 641 -13.68 2.99 -16.58
C VAL A 641 -12.19 3.30 -16.44
N HIS A 642 -11.68 3.15 -15.21
CA HIS A 642 -10.26 3.29 -14.93
C HIS A 642 -9.75 2.16 -14.03
N GLY A 643 -8.60 1.58 -14.36
CA GLY A 643 -8.05 0.46 -13.59
C GLY A 643 -8.84 -0.82 -13.72
N GLY A 644 -9.16 -1.42 -12.59
CA GLY A 644 -9.92 -2.67 -12.51
C GLY A 644 -11.38 -2.48 -12.87
N PHE A 645 -11.91 -3.31 -13.76
CA PHE A 645 -13.34 -3.35 -14.01
C PHE A 645 -13.79 -4.76 -14.36
N PHE A 646 -15.00 -5.12 -13.96
CA PHE A 646 -15.60 -6.42 -14.23
C PHE A 646 -16.72 -6.30 -15.25
N VAL A 647 -16.69 -7.18 -16.25
CA VAL A 647 -17.74 -7.30 -17.26
C VAL A 647 -18.38 -8.66 -17.14
N GLY A 648 -19.70 -8.68 -16.92
CA GLY A 648 -20.43 -9.93 -16.72
C GLY A 648 -21.80 -9.95 -17.35
N ALA A 649 -22.28 -11.16 -17.62
CA ALA A 649 -23.66 -11.43 -18.01
C ALA A 649 -24.36 -12.19 -16.89
N SER A 650 -25.61 -11.82 -16.59
CA SER A 650 -26.43 -12.52 -15.62
C SER A 650 -27.76 -13.01 -16.20
N ALA A 651 -28.16 -14.22 -15.81
CA ALA A 651 -29.41 -14.83 -16.24
C ALA A 651 -30.03 -15.68 -15.14
N LYS A 652 -31.36 -15.84 -15.19
CA LYS A 652 -32.11 -16.79 -14.37
C LYS A 652 -31.99 -18.18 -14.99
N LEU A 653 -31.59 -19.17 -14.20
CA LEU A 653 -31.27 -20.51 -14.71
C LEU A 653 -31.97 -21.62 -13.92
N ASP A 654 -32.35 -22.67 -14.65
CA ASP A 654 -32.82 -23.93 -14.12
C ASP A 654 -31.62 -24.83 -13.77
N GLY A 655 -31.52 -25.22 -12.50
CA GLY A 655 -30.43 -26.00 -11.95
C GLY A 655 -30.22 -27.33 -12.66
N GLY A 656 -28.98 -27.61 -13.07
CA GLY A 656 -28.59 -28.88 -13.66
C GLY A 656 -29.06 -29.11 -15.10
N ALA A 657 -29.89 -28.23 -15.64
CA ALA A 657 -30.24 -28.20 -17.06
C ALA A 657 -29.35 -27.21 -17.84
N ASP A 658 -28.94 -26.11 -17.20
CA ASP A 658 -28.48 -24.92 -17.91
C ASP A 658 -26.98 -24.78 -17.87
N ARG A 659 -26.41 -24.40 -19.01
CA ARG A 659 -24.98 -24.10 -19.13
C ARG A 659 -24.76 -22.93 -20.09
N PRO A 660 -25.15 -21.71 -19.70
CA PRO A 660 -25.11 -20.56 -20.59
C PRO A 660 -23.70 -20.00 -20.77
N ALA A 661 -22.79 -20.20 -19.82
CA ALA A 661 -21.48 -19.58 -19.83
C ALA A 661 -20.52 -20.38 -20.72
N ARG A 662 -20.28 -19.89 -21.93
CA ARG A 662 -19.26 -20.45 -22.84
C ARG A 662 -17.87 -20.09 -22.32
N ALA A 663 -16.96 -21.05 -22.28
CA ALA A 663 -15.61 -20.84 -21.74
C ALA A 663 -14.52 -21.54 -22.57
N ASP A 664 -13.36 -20.90 -22.65
CA ASP A 664 -12.15 -21.33 -23.34
C ASP A 664 -11.17 -21.93 -22.33
N THR A 665 -10.82 -23.21 -22.51
CA THR A 665 -9.93 -23.95 -21.59
C THR A 665 -8.45 -23.82 -21.94
N GLY A 666 -8.12 -23.24 -23.09
CA GLY A 666 -6.77 -22.83 -23.47
C GLY A 666 -6.31 -21.56 -22.76
N ALA A 667 -7.25 -20.77 -22.23
CA ALA A 667 -7.01 -19.54 -21.48
C ALA A 667 -7.13 -19.72 -19.95
N SER A 668 -6.43 -18.86 -19.21
CA SER A 668 -6.44 -18.89 -17.74
C SER A 668 -7.76 -18.37 -17.16
N GLY A 669 -8.37 -19.11 -16.24
CA GLY A 669 -9.58 -18.68 -15.53
C GLY A 669 -9.37 -17.74 -14.34
N HIS A 670 -8.15 -17.27 -14.11
CA HIS A 670 -7.79 -16.48 -12.92
C HIS A 670 -8.49 -15.11 -12.82
N ASP A 671 -8.88 -14.53 -13.95
CA ASP A 671 -9.63 -13.26 -14.03
C ASP A 671 -11.11 -13.50 -14.34
N SER A 672 -11.53 -14.76 -14.48
CA SER A 672 -12.91 -15.12 -14.75
C SER A 672 -13.61 -15.44 -13.45
N TRP A 673 -14.81 -14.90 -13.26
CA TRP A 673 -15.57 -15.09 -12.04
C TRP A 673 -17.01 -15.51 -12.34
N PHE A 674 -17.58 -16.28 -11.43
CA PHE A 674 -19.00 -16.59 -11.47
C PHE A 674 -19.63 -16.55 -10.08
N PHE A 675 -20.88 -16.14 -10.04
CA PHE A 675 -21.66 -15.98 -8.81
C PHE A 675 -23.04 -16.62 -8.97
N TYR A 676 -23.58 -17.11 -7.86
CA TYR A 676 -24.96 -17.56 -7.79
C TYR A 676 -25.68 -16.86 -6.65
N ALA A 677 -26.84 -16.26 -6.96
CA ALA A 677 -27.73 -15.66 -5.98
C ALA A 677 -29.19 -15.93 -6.35
N PRO A 678 -30.14 -15.81 -5.41
CA PRO A 678 -31.58 -15.84 -5.73
C PRO A 678 -32.00 -14.70 -6.66
N ASP A 679 -31.29 -13.57 -6.59
CA ASP A 679 -31.47 -12.40 -7.45
C ASP A 679 -30.12 -11.66 -7.54
N ILE A 680 -29.42 -11.81 -8.67
CA ILE A 680 -28.11 -11.16 -8.86
C ILE A 680 -28.26 -9.63 -8.87
N ALA A 681 -29.37 -9.11 -9.39
CA ALA A 681 -29.57 -7.66 -9.45
C ALA A 681 -29.71 -7.04 -8.06
N ALA A 682 -30.11 -7.81 -7.05
CA ALA A 682 -30.16 -7.36 -5.65
C ALA A 682 -28.79 -7.38 -4.94
N THR A 683 -27.82 -8.13 -5.47
CA THR A 683 -26.46 -8.28 -4.89
C THR A 683 -25.37 -7.67 -5.78
N ILE A 684 -25.72 -7.01 -6.89
CA ILE A 684 -24.74 -6.62 -7.90
C ILE A 684 -23.76 -5.53 -7.43
N ASP A 685 -24.18 -4.68 -6.49
CA ASP A 685 -23.33 -3.65 -5.86
C ASP A 685 -22.56 -4.17 -4.63
N ASP A 686 -22.73 -5.45 -4.26
CA ASP A 686 -22.02 -6.14 -3.18
C ASP A 686 -21.99 -7.64 -3.50
N LEU A 687 -21.12 -8.01 -4.44
CA LEU A 687 -21.00 -9.39 -4.90
C LEU A 687 -20.43 -10.31 -3.81
N ALA A 688 -19.79 -9.77 -2.77
CA ALA A 688 -19.40 -10.51 -1.57
C ALA A 688 -20.63 -11.06 -0.80
N ALA A 689 -21.78 -10.39 -0.89
CA ALA A 689 -23.03 -10.85 -0.30
C ALA A 689 -23.73 -11.97 -1.10
N ALA A 690 -23.25 -12.29 -2.30
CA ALA A 690 -23.77 -13.43 -3.07
C ALA A 690 -23.56 -14.73 -2.26
N PRO A 691 -24.58 -15.61 -2.15
CA PRO A 691 -24.45 -16.88 -1.45
C PRO A 691 -23.32 -17.77 -1.95
N PHE A 692 -22.91 -17.59 -3.21
CA PHE A 692 -21.76 -18.25 -3.80
C PHE A 692 -21.09 -17.32 -4.82
N GLY A 693 -19.77 -17.26 -4.76
CA GLY A 693 -18.91 -16.60 -5.75
C GLY A 693 -17.55 -17.28 -5.77
N ALA A 694 -17.01 -17.54 -6.95
CA ALA A 694 -15.70 -18.16 -7.09
C ALA A 694 -15.01 -17.73 -8.39
N ARG A 695 -13.67 -17.78 -8.38
CA ARG A 695 -12.87 -17.70 -9.61
C ARG A 695 -13.04 -18.96 -10.43
N ASN A 696 -12.92 -18.80 -11.75
CA ASN A 696 -13.02 -19.89 -12.70
C ASN A 696 -11.71 -20.69 -12.84
N ASP A 697 -10.84 -20.63 -11.85
CA ASP A 697 -9.66 -21.46 -11.67
C ASP A 697 -9.59 -22.12 -10.29
N ASP A 698 -10.60 -21.91 -9.43
CA ASP A 698 -10.64 -22.49 -8.09
C ASP A 698 -10.82 -24.02 -8.19
N PRO A 699 -9.79 -24.82 -7.82
CA PRO A 699 -9.84 -26.27 -7.97
C PRO A 699 -10.86 -26.94 -7.04
N GLN A 700 -11.40 -26.22 -6.05
CA GLN A 700 -12.46 -26.73 -5.17
C GLN A 700 -13.81 -26.80 -5.89
N TYR A 701 -14.08 -25.87 -6.81
CA TYR A 701 -15.39 -25.71 -7.43
C TYR A 701 -15.38 -25.93 -8.95
N VAL A 702 -14.21 -25.81 -9.58
CA VAL A 702 -14.05 -25.81 -11.03
C VAL A 702 -13.19 -26.99 -11.45
N VAL A 703 -13.80 -27.91 -12.21
CA VAL A 703 -13.11 -29.11 -12.72
C VAL A 703 -12.21 -28.79 -13.90
N LEU A 704 -12.61 -27.82 -14.72
CA LEU A 704 -11.89 -27.36 -15.91
C LEU A 704 -11.74 -25.84 -15.83
N PRO A 705 -10.61 -25.33 -15.31
CA PRO A 705 -10.30 -23.92 -15.33
C PRO A 705 -10.36 -23.36 -16.75
N ALA A 706 -10.96 -22.19 -16.91
CA ALA A 706 -11.20 -21.60 -18.23
C ALA A 706 -11.47 -20.10 -18.14
N ALA A 707 -11.15 -19.35 -19.19
CA ALA A 707 -11.66 -17.99 -19.32
C ALA A 707 -13.09 -18.00 -19.86
N PHE A 708 -13.98 -17.14 -19.34
CA PHE A 708 -15.29 -16.96 -19.98
C PHE A 708 -15.15 -16.20 -21.30
N MET A 709 -15.94 -16.57 -22.31
CA MET A 709 -15.98 -15.85 -23.59
C MET A 709 -16.84 -14.59 -23.46
N VAL A 710 -16.34 -13.63 -22.67
CA VAL A 710 -16.93 -12.33 -22.39
C VAL A 710 -15.87 -11.28 -22.71
N ARG A 711 -16.22 -10.31 -23.54
CA ARG A 711 -15.31 -9.26 -24.02
C ARG A 711 -15.89 -7.86 -23.79
N ALA A 712 -15.01 -6.90 -23.61
CA ALA A 712 -15.35 -5.49 -23.53
C ALA A 712 -14.74 -4.73 -24.72
N HIS A 713 -15.51 -3.81 -25.30
CA HIS A 713 -15.04 -2.97 -26.40
C HIS A 713 -15.23 -1.50 -26.04
N GLY A 714 -14.15 -0.73 -26.20
CA GLY A 714 -14.12 0.68 -25.86
C GLY A 714 -13.17 1.49 -26.72
N THR A 715 -12.95 2.72 -26.30
CA THR A 715 -11.95 3.61 -26.88
C THR A 715 -11.15 4.29 -25.78
N THR A 716 -9.84 4.41 -25.94
CA THR A 716 -8.98 5.12 -24.99
C THR A 716 -9.41 6.58 -24.84
N VAL A 717 -9.26 7.14 -23.64
CA VAL A 717 -9.45 8.58 -23.43
C VAL A 717 -8.17 9.31 -23.88
N PRO A 718 -8.28 10.37 -24.72
CA PRO A 718 -7.13 11.13 -25.22
C PRO A 718 -6.30 11.84 -24.16
#